data_AF-A0A8H7RPW9-F1
#
_entry.id   AF-A0A8H7RPW9-F1
#
_cell.length_a   1.000
_cell.length_b   1.000
_cell.length_c   1.000
_cell.angle_alpha   90.00
_cell.angle_beta   90.00
_cell.angle_gamma   90.00
#
_symmetry.space_group_name_H-M   'P 1'
#
loop_
_entity.id
_entity.type
_entity.pdbx_description
1 polymer ?
#
loop_
_entity_poly.entity_id
_entity_poly.type
_entity_poly.pdbx_seq_one_letter_code
_entity_poly.pdbx_strand_id
1 'polypeptide(L)'
;MPIYNLPSELLLQILQHILESPDASSQELLQCALTCKSWSYYALQLLWHKPLILKPQTWLKFSKTLALTDTYITYAPLVRRINLSAVTEFISDESLLLLSVCKQLDRVTLTGCTFITDAGLINFLKRDVGQFLLSMDLSEIKHLTDETVLTIAETCKRLQGLNLSVNPIKEEECHGITDKSIVKLAENCRDLRRIRLSNWKLLTDESILALTKHCPALLEIDVVNCSITNQSLLHIFDRCRELRELKVNHCHYLTDDGFIQSALTKSMPGQIYYDQLRILELTNVFGITDRTVDCITQAAPKIRNLVLNKCINLTDVGIEYLTRLGRYLHYIHLGSCKNITDQAIIQLTSKCTRIRYIDLASCHKLGDDTVVALAALPKLKRIGLVKCHRITNRAIMALTRNARTSVSLERIHLSYCEQLTVQAISVLVIHCRRLTHLSLSFIPAFQHEEFQRFCRPPPKEYNSELQRTFCVFSGQNVHDLRNYFKSSAYLNDREFGRRLQYGQLQTRIDEMSETLQNRLQLSVIHRASRPSRPDKARRLGYKAKQGFVIYRIRVRRGGRKRPVPKGATFGKPVNEGVSQLKYQRSLRSTAEERIGRKCANLRVLNSYWVNQDATYKYFEVILVDPSHKAIRRDAHINWIANPVHKRREARGLTAIGKKSRGHGKGHRFNNTKGSGRRATWKRRNTLSLRRYR
;
A
#
# COMPACT_ATOMS: atom_id res chain seq x y z
N MET A 1 -20.78 -23.12 31.87
CA MET A 1 -19.99 -24.33 32.18
C MET A 1 -18.75 -23.91 32.92
N PRO A 2 -18.32 -24.65 33.95
CA PRO A 2 -17.01 -24.47 34.53
C PRO A 2 -15.92 -24.74 33.48
N ILE A 3 -14.80 -24.03 33.56
CA ILE A 3 -13.70 -24.10 32.58
C ILE A 3 -13.14 -25.53 32.42
N TYR A 4 -13.22 -26.37 33.47
CA TYR A 4 -12.75 -27.75 33.47
C TYR A 4 -13.65 -28.72 32.69
N ASN A 5 -14.86 -28.30 32.30
CA ASN A 5 -15.79 -29.08 31.47
C ASN A 5 -15.80 -28.61 30.00
N LEU A 6 -14.85 -27.76 29.59
CA LEU A 6 -14.76 -27.32 28.20
C LEU A 6 -14.20 -28.44 27.30
N PRO A 7 -14.78 -28.65 26.11
CA PRO A 7 -14.14 -29.41 25.05
C PRO A 7 -12.72 -28.93 24.77
N SER A 8 -11.83 -29.87 24.45
CA SER A 8 -10.41 -29.64 24.19
C SER A 8 -10.16 -28.58 23.11
N GLU A 9 -11.00 -28.55 22.08
CA GLU A 9 -10.91 -27.62 20.95
C GLU A 9 -11.19 -26.18 21.40
N LEU A 10 -12.17 -26.01 22.29
CA LEU A 10 -12.51 -24.70 22.84
C LEU A 10 -11.42 -24.20 23.79
N LEU A 11 -10.86 -25.09 24.62
CA LEU A 11 -9.73 -24.74 25.47
C LEU A 11 -8.52 -24.31 24.65
N LEU A 12 -8.17 -25.06 23.60
CA LEU A 12 -7.07 -24.70 22.70
C LEU A 12 -7.31 -23.34 22.00
N GLN A 13 -8.53 -23.06 21.54
CA GLN A 13 -8.89 -21.77 20.95
C GLN A 13 -8.78 -20.60 21.96
N ILE A 14 -9.20 -20.82 23.20
CA ILE A 14 -9.07 -19.82 24.27
C ILE A 14 -7.58 -19.51 24.52
N LEU A 15 -6.76 -20.54 24.68
CA LEU A 15 -5.32 -20.38 24.91
C LEU A 15 -4.61 -19.76 23.70
N GLN A 16 -5.04 -20.09 22.47
CA GLN A 16 -4.53 -19.46 21.25
C GLN A 16 -4.86 -17.97 21.21
N HIS A 17 -6.06 -17.57 21.63
CA HIS A 17 -6.42 -16.16 21.73
C HIS A 17 -5.57 -15.38 22.73
N ILE A 18 -5.12 -16.02 23.82
CA ILE A 18 -4.15 -15.42 24.74
C ILE A 18 -2.84 -15.18 24.00
N LEU A 19 -2.30 -16.19 23.30
CA LEU A 19 -1.03 -16.07 22.57
C LEU A 19 -1.04 -14.99 21.47
N GLU A 20 -2.18 -14.80 20.80
CA GLU A 20 -2.34 -13.86 19.69
C GLU A 20 -2.66 -12.41 20.14
N SER A 21 -2.89 -12.18 21.44
CA SER A 21 -3.23 -10.85 21.95
C SER A 21 -2.05 -9.86 21.78
N PRO A 22 -2.30 -8.60 21.37
CA PRO A 22 -1.24 -7.61 21.16
C PRO A 22 -0.35 -7.34 22.39
N ASP A 23 -0.91 -7.55 23.58
CA ASP A 23 -0.27 -7.29 24.87
C ASP A 23 0.23 -8.57 25.56
N ALA A 24 -0.05 -9.75 25.00
CA ALA A 24 0.31 -11.01 25.64
C ALA A 24 1.79 -11.33 25.50
N SER A 25 2.36 -11.79 26.61
CA SER A 25 3.69 -12.37 26.65
C SER A 25 3.59 -13.90 26.70
N SER A 26 4.57 -14.62 26.15
CA SER A 26 4.68 -16.07 26.31
C SER A 26 4.63 -16.52 27.78
N GLN A 27 4.89 -15.59 28.71
CA GLN A 27 4.78 -15.79 30.15
C GLN A 27 3.34 -16.04 30.61
N GLU A 28 2.33 -15.37 30.04
CA GLU A 28 0.93 -15.56 30.43
C GLU A 28 0.44 -16.96 30.09
N LEU A 29 0.83 -17.44 28.90
CA LEU A 29 0.52 -18.80 28.47
C LEU A 29 1.28 -19.84 29.30
N LEU A 30 2.51 -19.51 29.74
CA LEU A 30 3.26 -20.34 30.68
C LEU A 30 2.55 -20.40 32.05
N GLN A 31 1.99 -19.30 32.56
CA GLN A 31 1.19 -19.32 33.78
C GLN A 31 -0.06 -20.19 33.62
N CYS A 32 -0.72 -20.14 32.47
CA CYS A 32 -1.83 -21.06 32.16
C CYS A 32 -1.36 -22.52 32.19
N ALA A 33 -0.16 -22.82 31.69
CA ALA A 33 0.39 -24.16 31.70
C ALA A 33 0.65 -24.74 33.11
N LEU A 34 0.77 -23.89 34.13
CA LEU A 34 1.01 -24.28 35.52
C LEU A 34 -0.28 -24.60 36.31
N THR A 35 -1.46 -24.41 35.72
CA THR A 35 -2.75 -24.53 36.43
C THR A 35 -3.19 -25.97 36.67
N CYS A 36 -3.20 -26.80 35.63
CA CYS A 36 -3.56 -28.22 35.70
C CYS A 36 -2.98 -28.99 34.50
N LYS A 37 -3.01 -30.33 34.57
CA LYS A 37 -2.47 -31.22 33.52
C LYS A 37 -3.02 -30.92 32.11
N SER A 38 -4.33 -30.73 31.99
CA SER A 38 -4.99 -30.47 30.71
C SER A 38 -4.52 -29.15 30.10
N TRP A 39 -4.52 -28.08 30.90
CA TRP A 39 -4.05 -26.76 30.47
C TRP A 39 -2.57 -26.77 30.13
N SER A 40 -1.76 -27.49 30.91
CA SER A 40 -0.34 -27.69 30.66
C SER A 40 -0.08 -28.24 29.27
N TYR A 41 -0.77 -29.33 28.90
CA TYR A 41 -0.62 -29.95 27.59
C TYR A 41 -0.93 -28.99 26.43
N TYR A 42 -2.10 -28.34 26.44
CA TYR A 42 -2.51 -27.45 25.34
C TYR A 42 -1.71 -26.14 25.29
N ALA A 43 -1.37 -25.57 26.46
CA ALA A 43 -0.54 -24.36 26.51
C ALA A 43 0.88 -24.64 26.00
N LEU A 44 1.49 -25.76 26.42
CA LEU A 44 2.81 -26.15 25.94
C LEU A 44 2.79 -26.54 24.47
N GLN A 45 1.72 -27.18 23.97
CA GLN A 45 1.53 -27.45 22.55
C GLN A 45 1.60 -26.15 21.72
N LEU A 46 0.98 -25.06 22.18
CA LEU A 46 1.02 -23.76 21.51
C LEU A 46 2.40 -23.10 21.62
N LEU A 47 3.04 -23.13 22.80
CA LEU A 47 4.37 -22.55 23.02
C LEU A 47 5.46 -23.25 22.19
N TRP A 48 5.39 -24.58 22.10
CA TRP A 48 6.36 -25.42 21.39
C TRP A 48 6.02 -25.62 19.91
N HIS A 49 4.83 -25.22 19.44
CA HIS A 49 4.47 -25.30 18.02
C HIS A 49 5.48 -24.57 17.13
N LYS A 50 5.95 -23.40 17.57
CA LYS A 50 6.97 -22.58 16.89
C LYS A 50 7.88 -21.90 17.94
N PRO A 51 8.87 -22.60 18.49
CA PRO A 51 9.77 -22.02 19.49
C PRO A 51 10.53 -20.80 18.94
N LEU A 52 10.65 -19.76 19.74
CA LEU A 52 11.35 -18.52 19.39
C LEU A 52 12.83 -18.61 19.75
N ILE A 53 13.66 -19.06 18.81
CA ILE A 53 15.10 -19.23 18.98
C ILE A 53 15.81 -18.00 18.40
N LEU A 54 15.95 -16.95 19.22
CA LEU A 54 16.54 -15.67 18.81
C LEU A 54 17.99 -15.48 19.28
N LYS A 55 18.47 -16.34 20.19
CA LYS A 55 19.80 -16.24 20.81
C LYS A 55 20.43 -17.64 20.96
N PRO A 56 21.76 -17.77 20.92
CA PRO A 56 22.44 -19.06 21.05
C PRO A 56 22.14 -19.79 22.37
N GLN A 57 22.01 -19.04 23.47
CA GLN A 57 21.63 -19.59 24.78
C GLN A 57 20.24 -20.25 24.75
N THR A 58 19.32 -19.72 23.94
CA THR A 58 17.97 -20.28 23.78
C THR A 58 18.03 -21.59 23.00
N TRP A 59 18.86 -21.65 21.96
CA TRP A 59 19.14 -22.89 21.23
C TRP A 59 19.67 -23.99 22.15
N LEU A 60 20.69 -23.68 22.97
CA LEU A 60 21.28 -24.64 23.91
C LEU A 60 20.27 -25.18 24.94
N LYS A 61 19.40 -24.31 25.47
CA LYS A 61 18.33 -24.76 26.39
C LYS A 61 17.31 -25.65 25.68
N PHE A 62 16.93 -25.27 24.47
CA PHE A 62 15.99 -26.02 23.65
C PHE A 62 16.52 -27.42 23.30
N SER A 63 17.76 -27.50 22.79
CA SER A 63 18.39 -28.78 22.43
C SER A 63 18.58 -29.69 23.63
N LYS A 64 19.02 -29.14 24.78
CA LYS A 64 19.09 -29.89 26.04
C LYS A 64 17.73 -30.43 26.47
N THR A 65 16.68 -29.63 26.33
CA THR A 65 15.32 -30.06 26.70
C THR A 65 14.81 -31.18 25.79
N LEU A 66 15.12 -31.13 24.48
CA LEU A 66 14.78 -32.20 23.55
C LEU A 66 15.52 -33.52 23.83
N ALA A 67 16.70 -33.45 24.44
CA ALA A 67 17.49 -34.61 24.82
C ALA A 67 17.03 -35.28 26.13
N LEU A 68 16.15 -34.64 26.91
CA LEU A 68 15.63 -35.21 28.14
C LEU A 68 14.67 -36.37 27.83
N THR A 69 14.94 -37.54 28.41
CA THR A 69 14.13 -38.76 28.25
C THR A 69 13.04 -38.87 29.32
N ASP A 70 13.28 -38.35 30.52
CA ASP A 70 12.32 -38.37 31.63
C ASP A 70 11.65 -36.99 31.78
N THR A 71 10.52 -36.80 31.08
CA THR A 71 9.75 -35.56 31.12
C THR A 71 8.26 -35.86 31.20
N TYR A 72 7.51 -35.00 31.91
CA TYR A 72 6.06 -35.12 32.04
C TYR A 72 5.32 -35.05 30.69
N ILE A 73 5.87 -34.29 29.75
CA ILE A 73 5.36 -34.12 28.39
C ILE A 73 6.52 -34.35 27.43
N THR A 74 6.30 -35.20 26.44
CA THR A 74 7.23 -35.35 25.31
C THR A 74 7.19 -34.08 24.46
N TYR A 75 8.25 -33.28 24.50
CA TYR A 75 8.29 -32.00 23.80
C TYR A 75 8.49 -32.13 22.29
N ALA A 76 9.29 -33.10 21.84
CA ALA A 76 9.66 -33.23 20.43
C ALA A 76 8.46 -33.32 19.45
N PRO A 77 7.38 -34.08 19.74
CA PRO A 77 6.19 -34.11 18.88
C PRO A 77 5.40 -32.79 18.82
N LEU A 78 5.57 -31.89 19.79
CA LEU A 78 4.89 -30.60 19.81
C LEU A 78 5.51 -29.61 18.81
N VAL A 79 6.77 -29.85 18.40
CA VAL A 79 7.52 -28.96 17.51
C VAL A 79 7.09 -29.18 16.07
N ARG A 80 6.37 -28.19 15.52
CA ARG A 80 5.88 -28.20 14.13
C ARG A 80 6.65 -27.26 13.22
N ARG A 81 7.24 -26.19 13.76
CA ARG A 81 7.97 -25.19 12.96
C ARG A 81 9.22 -24.73 13.67
N ILE A 82 10.37 -24.89 13.03
CA ILE A 82 11.65 -24.41 13.54
C ILE A 82 12.19 -23.32 12.62
N ASN A 83 12.65 -22.22 13.21
CA ASN A 83 13.42 -21.19 12.51
C ASN A 83 14.71 -20.91 13.27
N LEU A 84 15.85 -21.15 12.62
CA LEU A 84 17.19 -20.97 13.19
C LEU A 84 17.96 -19.83 12.53
N SER A 85 17.30 -18.99 11.72
CA SER A 85 17.93 -17.88 10.98
C SER A 85 18.61 -16.82 11.87
N ALA A 86 18.37 -16.82 13.18
CA ALA A 86 18.97 -15.88 14.13
C ALA A 86 20.22 -16.43 14.85
N VAL A 87 20.54 -17.71 14.66
CA VAL A 87 21.64 -18.40 15.37
C VAL A 87 22.50 -19.23 14.41
N THR A 88 22.57 -18.83 13.14
CA THR A 88 23.16 -19.60 12.03
C THR A 88 24.60 -20.07 12.28
N GLU A 89 25.42 -19.25 12.95
CA GLU A 89 26.82 -19.56 13.28
C GLU A 89 26.98 -20.74 14.25
N PHE A 90 25.91 -21.12 14.96
CA PHE A 90 25.91 -22.19 15.96
C PHE A 90 25.24 -23.47 15.47
N ILE A 91 24.70 -23.47 14.25
CA ILE A 91 23.98 -24.62 13.69
C ILE A 91 24.89 -25.38 12.74
N SER A 92 25.19 -26.61 13.12
CA SER A 92 26.00 -27.58 12.37
C SER A 92 25.22 -28.88 12.11
N ASP A 93 25.86 -29.85 11.45
CA ASP A 93 25.28 -31.19 11.24
C ASP A 93 24.89 -31.89 12.55
N GLU A 94 25.66 -31.71 13.63
CA GLU A 94 25.33 -32.23 14.96
C GLU A 94 24.03 -31.61 15.50
N SER A 95 23.82 -30.32 15.23
CA SER A 95 22.57 -29.64 15.60
C SER A 95 21.36 -30.24 14.87
N LEU A 96 21.52 -30.62 13.59
CA LEU A 96 20.48 -31.31 12.84
C LEU A 96 20.20 -32.71 13.38
N LEU A 97 21.24 -33.43 13.82
CA LEU A 97 21.08 -34.73 14.46
C LEU A 97 20.22 -34.64 15.72
N LEU A 98 20.44 -33.62 16.56
CA LEU A 98 19.60 -33.36 17.74
C LEU A 98 18.15 -33.05 17.37
N LEU A 99 17.91 -32.40 16.22
CA LEU A 99 16.55 -32.12 15.74
C LEU A 99 15.83 -33.34 15.16
N SER A 100 16.54 -34.42 14.85
CA SER A 100 15.94 -35.62 14.25
C SER A 100 14.86 -36.28 15.12
N VAL A 101 14.82 -35.97 16.42
CA VAL A 101 13.76 -36.42 17.33
C VAL A 101 12.40 -35.74 17.04
N CYS A 102 12.40 -34.57 16.39
CA CYS A 102 11.19 -33.80 16.07
C CYS A 102 10.52 -34.33 14.79
N LYS A 103 9.97 -35.55 14.84
CA LYS A 103 9.43 -36.23 13.66
C LYS A 103 8.20 -35.56 13.03
N GLN A 104 7.47 -34.71 13.76
CA GLN A 104 6.26 -34.02 13.25
C GLN A 104 6.54 -32.64 12.67
N LEU A 105 7.78 -32.36 12.27
CA LEU A 105 8.15 -31.05 11.78
C LEU A 105 7.47 -30.76 10.42
N ASP A 106 6.61 -29.74 10.37
CA ASP A 106 5.97 -29.30 9.14
C ASP A 106 6.86 -28.31 8.38
N ARG A 107 7.65 -27.50 9.09
CA ARG A 107 8.48 -26.45 8.49
C ARG A 107 9.83 -26.29 9.19
N VAL A 108 10.90 -26.20 8.40
CA VAL A 108 12.24 -25.88 8.89
C VAL A 108 12.82 -24.71 8.11
N THR A 109 13.43 -23.75 8.81
CA THR A 109 14.15 -22.62 8.23
C THR A 109 15.58 -22.62 8.76
N LEU A 110 16.52 -22.97 7.88
CA LEU A 110 17.95 -23.11 8.10
C LEU A 110 18.76 -22.10 7.29
N THR A 111 18.11 -21.01 6.85
CA THR A 111 18.75 -20.02 5.98
C THR A 111 20.04 -19.49 6.60
N GLY A 112 21.13 -19.48 5.82
CA GLY A 112 22.43 -18.97 6.23
C GLY A 112 23.22 -19.84 7.20
N CYS A 113 22.76 -21.05 7.54
CA CYS A 113 23.52 -21.99 8.36
C CYS A 113 24.64 -22.65 7.53
N THR A 114 25.78 -21.95 7.39
CA THR A 114 26.88 -22.36 6.50
C THR A 114 27.69 -23.57 6.99
N PHE A 115 27.52 -24.00 8.24
CA PHE A 115 28.18 -25.20 8.80
C PHE A 115 27.36 -26.48 8.61
N ILE A 116 26.28 -26.41 7.83
CA ILE A 116 25.48 -27.58 7.43
C ILE A 116 26.01 -28.13 6.11
N THR A 117 26.21 -29.43 6.04
CA THR A 117 26.66 -30.14 4.84
C THR A 117 25.54 -31.02 4.26
N ASP A 118 25.76 -31.56 3.05
CA ASP A 118 24.88 -32.56 2.46
C ASP A 118 24.69 -33.75 3.41
N ALA A 119 25.76 -34.27 4.02
CA ALA A 119 25.70 -35.43 4.91
C ALA A 119 24.80 -35.17 6.14
N GLY A 120 24.88 -33.99 6.75
CA GLY A 120 24.03 -33.60 7.87
C GLY A 120 22.55 -33.53 7.50
N LEU A 121 22.22 -32.89 6.38
CA LEU A 121 20.84 -32.79 5.90
C LEU A 121 20.27 -34.13 5.47
N ILE A 122 21.04 -34.93 4.73
CA ILE A 122 20.62 -36.26 4.29
C ILE A 122 20.29 -37.14 5.50
N ASN A 123 21.17 -37.16 6.51
CA ASN A 123 20.95 -37.90 7.75
C ASN A 123 19.73 -37.40 8.53
N PHE A 124 19.53 -36.08 8.59
CA PHE A 124 18.37 -35.48 9.22
C PHE A 124 17.05 -35.89 8.53
N LEU A 125 17.02 -35.83 7.20
CA LEU A 125 15.82 -36.14 6.40
C LEU A 125 15.46 -37.63 6.43
N LYS A 126 16.46 -38.51 6.38
CA LYS A 126 16.26 -39.97 6.38
C LYS A 126 15.77 -40.52 7.73
N ARG A 127 15.91 -39.77 8.83
CA ARG A 127 15.41 -40.14 10.17
C ARG A 127 13.92 -39.82 10.37
N ASP A 128 13.09 -40.19 9.39
CA ASP A 128 11.63 -39.96 9.32
C ASP A 128 11.14 -38.51 9.30
N VAL A 129 11.99 -37.52 9.58
CA VAL A 129 11.57 -36.10 9.61
C VAL A 129 11.04 -35.65 8.24
N GLY A 130 11.65 -36.15 7.15
CA GLY A 130 11.24 -35.81 5.78
C GLY A 130 9.77 -36.08 5.47
N GLN A 131 9.16 -37.11 6.10
CA GLN A 131 7.81 -37.57 5.74
C GLN A 131 6.70 -36.55 6.05
N PHE A 132 6.93 -35.67 7.03
CA PHE A 132 5.96 -34.67 7.49
C PHE A 132 6.28 -33.25 7.01
N LEU A 133 7.48 -33.03 6.46
CA LEU A 133 7.91 -31.70 6.03
C LEU A 133 7.06 -31.20 4.86
N LEU A 134 6.43 -30.04 5.09
CA LEU A 134 5.66 -29.30 4.10
C LEU A 134 6.45 -28.14 3.51
N SER A 135 7.45 -27.62 4.24
CA SER A 135 8.27 -26.52 3.74
C SER A 135 9.68 -26.55 4.31
N MET A 136 10.67 -26.33 3.45
CA MET A 136 12.06 -26.15 3.88
C MET A 136 12.64 -24.90 3.26
N ASP A 137 13.36 -24.15 4.08
CA ASP A 137 14.14 -22.99 3.64
C ASP A 137 15.61 -23.24 3.95
N LEU A 138 16.37 -23.55 2.90
CA LEU A 138 17.79 -23.89 2.92
C LEU A 138 18.60 -22.81 2.19
N SER A 139 18.05 -21.59 2.03
CA SER A 139 18.77 -20.54 1.32
C SER A 139 20.10 -20.15 1.98
N GLU A 140 21.05 -19.69 1.18
CA GLU A 140 22.40 -19.32 1.64
C GLU A 140 23.24 -20.47 2.21
N ILE A 141 22.83 -21.74 2.03
CA ILE A 141 23.68 -22.92 2.29
C ILE A 141 24.34 -23.34 0.98
N LYS A 142 25.60 -22.94 0.79
CA LYS A 142 26.27 -22.98 -0.52
C LYS A 142 26.80 -24.36 -0.94
N HIS A 143 27.10 -25.21 0.02
CA HIS A 143 27.74 -26.51 -0.22
C HIS A 143 26.74 -27.62 -0.57
N LEU A 144 25.47 -27.27 -0.81
CA LEU A 144 24.46 -28.26 -1.15
C LEU A 144 24.62 -28.74 -2.58
N THR A 145 24.51 -30.05 -2.75
CA THR A 145 24.56 -30.70 -4.06
C THR A 145 23.24 -31.39 -4.43
N ASP A 146 23.20 -31.93 -5.64
CA ASP A 146 22.13 -32.82 -6.11
C ASP A 146 21.81 -33.95 -5.12
N GLU A 147 22.78 -34.45 -4.35
CA GLU A 147 22.54 -35.55 -3.39
C GLU A 147 21.50 -35.19 -2.32
N THR A 148 21.57 -33.96 -1.79
CA THR A 148 20.58 -33.45 -0.84
C THR A 148 19.22 -33.33 -1.51
N VAL A 149 19.14 -32.75 -2.71
CA VAL A 149 17.86 -32.55 -3.42
C VAL A 149 17.22 -33.88 -3.81
N LEU A 150 18.01 -34.86 -4.23
CA LEU A 150 17.53 -36.22 -4.50
C LEU A 150 16.98 -36.88 -3.24
N THR A 151 17.67 -36.75 -2.10
CA THR A 151 17.17 -37.25 -0.81
C THR A 151 15.87 -36.54 -0.38
N ILE A 152 15.76 -35.24 -0.63
CA ILE A 152 14.50 -34.49 -0.41
C ILE A 152 13.39 -35.06 -1.28
N ALA A 153 13.65 -35.29 -2.57
CA ALA A 153 12.68 -35.88 -3.49
C ALA A 153 12.23 -37.28 -3.05
N GLU A 154 13.13 -38.07 -2.46
CA GLU A 154 12.85 -39.41 -1.97
C GLU A 154 12.01 -39.41 -0.68
N THR A 155 12.34 -38.53 0.27
CA THR A 155 11.77 -38.55 1.64
C THR A 155 10.55 -37.62 1.81
N CYS A 156 10.55 -36.45 1.16
CA CYS A 156 9.60 -35.36 1.42
C CYS A 156 8.44 -35.33 0.41
N LYS A 157 7.62 -36.39 0.35
CA LYS A 157 6.53 -36.50 -0.65
C LYS A 157 5.42 -35.46 -0.53
N ARG A 158 5.25 -34.86 0.67
CA ARG A 158 4.22 -33.84 0.97
C ARG A 158 4.74 -32.41 0.85
N LEU A 159 5.95 -32.23 0.31
CA LEU A 159 6.61 -30.93 0.25
C LEU A 159 5.81 -29.95 -0.61
N GLN A 160 5.48 -28.80 -0.02
CA GLN A 160 4.75 -27.70 -0.68
C GLN A 160 5.63 -26.48 -0.94
N GLY A 161 6.75 -26.35 -0.24
CA GLY A 161 7.63 -25.19 -0.35
C GLY A 161 9.10 -25.56 -0.21
N LEU A 162 9.92 -25.20 -1.18
CA LEU A 162 11.36 -25.38 -1.10
C LEU A 162 12.08 -24.10 -1.55
N ASN A 163 13.01 -23.64 -0.73
CA ASN A 163 13.92 -22.55 -1.07
C ASN A 163 15.36 -23.05 -0.98
N LEU A 164 16.05 -23.06 -2.13
CA LEU A 164 17.45 -23.42 -2.29
C LEU A 164 18.27 -22.21 -2.78
N SER A 165 17.72 -20.99 -2.71
CA SER A 165 18.36 -19.81 -3.29
C SER A 165 19.67 -19.48 -2.57
N VAL A 166 20.69 -19.07 -3.32
CA VAL A 166 21.98 -18.66 -2.76
C VAL A 166 22.35 -17.28 -3.27
N ASN A 167 22.91 -16.40 -2.44
CA ASN A 167 23.48 -15.15 -2.96
C ASN A 167 24.86 -15.42 -3.55
N PRO A 168 25.17 -14.88 -4.73
CA PRO A 168 26.51 -14.90 -5.27
C PRO A 168 27.40 -14.02 -4.39
N ILE A 169 28.34 -14.62 -3.65
CA ILE A 169 29.37 -13.88 -2.91
C ILE A 169 30.68 -14.19 -3.61
N LYS A 170 31.30 -13.17 -4.23
CA LYS A 170 32.64 -13.21 -4.83
C LYS A 170 32.85 -14.38 -5.79
N GLU A 171 32.38 -14.25 -7.03
CA GLU A 171 32.78 -15.03 -8.23
C GLU A 171 32.79 -16.57 -8.15
N GLU A 172 32.49 -17.20 -7.01
CA GLU A 172 32.32 -18.63 -6.89
C GLU A 172 30.94 -19.00 -7.43
N GLU A 173 30.94 -19.65 -8.58
CA GLU A 173 29.75 -20.16 -9.23
C GLU A 173 29.17 -21.33 -8.42
N CYS A 174 27.91 -21.18 -7.97
CA CYS A 174 27.19 -22.24 -7.27
C CYS A 174 26.71 -23.28 -8.29
N HIS A 175 27.45 -24.40 -8.38
CA HIS A 175 27.22 -25.48 -9.35
C HIS A 175 26.69 -26.78 -8.73
N GLY A 176 26.49 -26.84 -7.42
CA GLY A 176 26.13 -28.08 -6.74
C GLY A 176 24.81 -28.70 -7.20
N ILE A 177 23.87 -27.88 -7.70
CA ILE A 177 22.52 -28.31 -8.07
C ILE A 177 22.30 -28.19 -9.58
N THR A 178 21.83 -29.27 -10.19
CA THR A 178 21.59 -29.42 -11.64
C THR A 178 20.14 -29.80 -11.94
N ASP A 179 19.77 -29.79 -13.23
CA ASP A 179 18.44 -30.20 -13.68
C ASP A 179 18.06 -31.62 -13.21
N LYS A 180 19.03 -32.54 -13.11
CA LYS A 180 18.80 -33.93 -12.71
C LYS A 180 18.04 -34.04 -11.38
N SER A 181 18.47 -33.30 -10.36
CA SER A 181 17.85 -33.39 -9.04
C SER A 181 16.51 -32.66 -8.97
N ILE A 182 16.36 -31.53 -9.68
CA ILE A 182 15.11 -30.76 -9.73
C ILE A 182 14.02 -31.48 -10.53
N VAL A 183 14.38 -32.16 -11.62
CA VAL A 183 13.47 -33.05 -12.36
C VAL A 183 12.95 -34.13 -11.40
N LYS A 184 13.86 -34.78 -10.66
CA LYS A 184 13.46 -35.83 -9.71
C LYS A 184 12.58 -35.32 -8.58
N LEU A 185 12.88 -34.12 -8.08
CA LEU A 185 12.07 -33.41 -7.11
C LEU A 185 10.65 -33.17 -7.64
N ALA A 186 10.52 -32.66 -8.87
CA ALA A 186 9.23 -32.38 -9.49
C ALA A 186 8.37 -33.65 -9.69
N GLU A 187 8.98 -34.77 -10.09
CA GLU A 187 8.28 -36.05 -10.28
C GLU A 187 7.65 -36.59 -8.99
N ASN A 188 8.36 -36.40 -7.86
CA ASN A 188 8.03 -36.99 -6.57
C ASN A 188 7.22 -36.06 -5.64
N CYS A 189 7.45 -34.76 -5.69
CA CYS A 189 6.85 -33.76 -4.80
C CYS A 189 5.74 -32.97 -5.51
N ARG A 190 4.65 -33.64 -5.88
CA ARG A 190 3.59 -33.07 -6.75
C ARG A 190 2.71 -32.00 -6.08
N ASP A 191 2.79 -31.89 -4.76
CA ASP A 191 2.09 -30.87 -3.96
C ASP A 191 2.86 -29.54 -3.87
N LEU A 192 3.97 -29.38 -4.61
CA LEU A 192 4.76 -28.16 -4.62
C LEU A 192 3.92 -26.95 -5.05
N ARG A 193 3.97 -25.92 -4.21
CA ARG A 193 3.31 -24.61 -4.39
C ARG A 193 4.32 -23.47 -4.46
N ARG A 194 5.51 -23.63 -3.89
CA ARG A 194 6.54 -22.59 -3.87
C ARG A 194 7.89 -23.22 -4.13
N ILE A 195 8.61 -22.70 -5.12
CA ILE A 195 9.95 -23.14 -5.45
C ILE A 195 10.83 -21.92 -5.70
N ARG A 196 11.96 -21.85 -4.99
CA ARG A 196 12.96 -20.80 -5.21
C ARG A 196 14.32 -21.43 -5.44
N LEU A 197 14.89 -21.17 -6.60
CA LEU A 197 16.11 -21.77 -7.15
C LEU A 197 17.04 -20.66 -7.67
N SER A 198 17.10 -19.51 -7.00
CA SER A 198 17.91 -18.39 -7.49
C SER A 198 19.41 -18.73 -7.47
N ASN A 199 20.12 -18.29 -8.51
CA ASN A 199 21.57 -18.33 -8.68
C ASN A 199 22.20 -19.73 -8.86
N TRP A 200 21.44 -20.70 -9.36
CA TRP A 200 21.98 -21.98 -9.84
C TRP A 200 22.15 -21.96 -11.35
N LYS A 201 23.41 -21.88 -11.82
CA LYS A 201 23.74 -21.68 -13.24
C LYS A 201 23.53 -22.90 -14.13
N LEU A 202 23.59 -24.08 -13.53
CA LEU A 202 23.36 -25.36 -14.21
C LEU A 202 21.87 -25.74 -14.31
N LEU A 203 20.96 -24.87 -13.86
CA LEU A 203 19.53 -25.07 -14.07
C LEU A 203 19.10 -24.43 -15.39
N THR A 204 18.49 -25.24 -16.24
CA THR A 204 18.02 -24.86 -17.57
C THR A 204 16.50 -24.98 -17.67
N ASP A 205 15.97 -24.94 -18.90
CA ASP A 205 14.55 -25.14 -19.15
C ASP A 205 14.05 -26.51 -18.68
N GLU A 206 14.92 -27.54 -18.64
CA GLU A 206 14.54 -28.90 -18.24
C GLU A 206 13.90 -28.94 -16.85
N SER A 207 14.53 -28.29 -15.86
CA SER A 207 13.99 -28.11 -14.51
C SER A 207 12.58 -27.53 -14.51
N ILE A 208 12.36 -26.45 -15.26
CA ILE A 208 11.10 -25.71 -15.26
C ILE A 208 10.02 -26.47 -16.00
N LEU A 209 10.37 -27.15 -17.08
CA LEU A 209 9.45 -28.03 -17.81
C LEU A 209 8.97 -29.17 -16.91
N ALA A 210 9.87 -29.80 -16.15
CA ALA A 210 9.49 -30.84 -15.19
C ALA A 210 8.58 -30.29 -14.06
N LEU A 211 8.97 -29.15 -13.46
CA LEU A 211 8.19 -28.49 -12.40
C LEU A 211 6.78 -28.13 -12.87
N THR A 212 6.64 -27.47 -14.02
CA THR A 212 5.33 -27.06 -14.56
C THR A 212 4.48 -28.24 -15.03
N LYS A 213 5.11 -29.34 -15.49
CA LYS A 213 4.44 -30.57 -15.89
C LYS A 213 3.85 -31.33 -14.71
N HIS A 214 4.64 -31.52 -13.64
CA HIS A 214 4.28 -32.38 -12.51
C HIS A 214 3.66 -31.61 -11.33
N CYS A 215 3.90 -30.30 -11.21
CA CYS A 215 3.41 -29.44 -10.13
C CYS A 215 2.59 -28.24 -10.67
N PRO A 216 1.42 -28.46 -11.28
CA PRO A 216 0.62 -27.36 -11.87
C PRO A 216 0.04 -26.39 -10.84
N ALA A 217 0.03 -26.75 -9.55
CA ALA A 217 -0.48 -25.93 -8.44
C ALA A 217 0.53 -24.90 -7.91
N LEU A 218 1.64 -24.68 -8.61
CA LEU A 218 2.66 -23.69 -8.26
C LEU A 218 2.06 -22.27 -8.17
N LEU A 219 2.37 -21.61 -7.06
CA LEU A 219 1.96 -20.26 -6.71
C LEU A 219 3.13 -19.27 -6.75
N GLU A 220 4.35 -19.72 -6.46
CA GLU A 220 5.55 -18.89 -6.41
C GLU A 220 6.69 -19.61 -7.12
N ILE A 221 7.27 -18.98 -8.14
CA ILE A 221 8.43 -19.48 -8.88
C ILE A 221 9.50 -18.37 -8.86
N ASP A 222 10.67 -18.70 -8.35
CA ASP A 222 11.86 -17.84 -8.38
C ASP A 222 13.03 -18.61 -8.99
N VAL A 223 13.50 -18.13 -10.14
CA VAL A 223 14.62 -18.69 -10.90
C VAL A 223 15.57 -17.58 -11.36
N VAL A 224 15.75 -16.59 -10.47
CA VAL A 224 16.66 -15.48 -10.71
C VAL A 224 18.06 -16.00 -11.05
N ASN A 225 18.64 -15.47 -12.12
CA ASN A 225 20.01 -15.74 -12.56
C ASN A 225 20.27 -17.20 -13.00
N CYS A 226 19.23 -17.96 -13.34
CA CYS A 226 19.31 -19.28 -13.98
C CYS A 226 19.41 -19.19 -15.51
N SER A 227 19.85 -20.26 -16.16
CA SER A 227 20.09 -20.37 -17.60
C SER A 227 18.84 -20.78 -18.39
N ILE A 228 17.71 -20.12 -18.12
CA ILE A 228 16.41 -20.41 -18.75
C ILE A 228 16.20 -19.59 -20.03
N THR A 229 15.41 -20.13 -20.95
CA THR A 229 15.01 -19.48 -22.21
C THR A 229 13.50 -19.23 -22.26
N ASN A 230 13.02 -18.70 -23.39
CA ASN A 230 11.59 -18.50 -23.63
C ASN A 230 10.76 -19.77 -23.41
N GLN A 231 11.32 -20.97 -23.65
CA GLN A 231 10.60 -22.23 -23.47
C GLN A 231 10.09 -22.41 -22.04
N SER A 232 10.89 -22.05 -21.04
CA SER A 232 10.46 -22.03 -19.63
C SER A 232 9.22 -21.15 -19.42
N LEU A 233 9.23 -19.92 -19.95
CA LEU A 233 8.12 -18.99 -19.79
C LEU A 233 6.84 -19.49 -20.46
N LEU A 234 6.95 -20.05 -21.67
CA LEU A 234 5.80 -20.64 -22.38
C LEU A 234 5.13 -21.71 -21.52
N HIS A 235 5.92 -22.64 -20.97
CA HIS A 235 5.40 -23.71 -20.12
C HIS A 235 4.81 -23.21 -18.79
N ILE A 236 5.47 -22.24 -18.14
CA ILE A 236 4.95 -21.62 -16.91
C ILE A 236 3.57 -21.02 -17.18
N PHE A 237 3.45 -20.19 -18.22
CA PHE A 237 2.20 -19.50 -18.52
C PHE A 237 1.11 -20.45 -19.01
N ASP A 238 1.45 -21.51 -19.73
CA ASP A 238 0.47 -22.49 -20.23
C ASP A 238 -0.12 -23.38 -19.11
N ARG A 239 0.65 -23.67 -18.05
CA ARG A 239 0.30 -24.69 -17.04
C ARG A 239 -0.02 -24.12 -15.65
N CYS A 240 0.70 -23.10 -15.20
CA CYS A 240 0.60 -22.59 -13.83
C CYS A 240 -0.36 -21.40 -13.75
N ARG A 241 -1.67 -21.63 -13.76
CA ARG A 241 -2.69 -20.55 -13.77
C ARG A 241 -2.94 -19.86 -12.42
N GLU A 242 -2.55 -20.50 -11.32
CA GLU A 242 -2.74 -19.95 -9.96
C GLU A 242 -1.55 -19.13 -9.46
N LEU A 243 -0.62 -18.78 -10.36
CA LEU A 243 0.62 -18.10 -10.04
C LEU A 243 0.35 -16.74 -9.36
N ARG A 244 1.09 -16.47 -8.28
CA ARG A 244 1.02 -15.27 -7.45
C ARG A 244 2.30 -14.43 -7.53
N GLU A 245 3.44 -15.10 -7.67
CA GLU A 245 4.77 -14.52 -7.77
C GLU A 245 5.60 -15.24 -8.83
N LEU A 246 6.18 -14.47 -9.76
CA LEU A 246 7.17 -14.93 -10.72
C LEU A 246 8.39 -14.02 -10.71
N LYS A 247 9.57 -14.60 -10.51
CA LYS A 247 10.86 -13.89 -10.56
C LYS A 247 11.80 -14.59 -11.53
N VAL A 248 12.17 -13.87 -12.58
CA VAL A 248 13.09 -14.32 -13.63
C VAL A 248 14.14 -13.24 -13.92
N ASN A 249 14.60 -12.57 -12.85
CA ASN A 249 15.63 -11.54 -12.94
C ASN A 249 16.94 -12.14 -13.47
N HIS A 250 17.72 -11.38 -14.24
CA HIS A 250 19.03 -11.80 -14.78
C HIS A 250 18.98 -13.03 -15.70
N CYS A 251 17.81 -13.36 -16.25
CA CYS A 251 17.67 -14.41 -17.27
C CYS A 251 17.82 -13.78 -18.67
N HIS A 252 19.05 -13.76 -19.18
CA HIS A 252 19.44 -12.99 -20.36
C HIS A 252 18.89 -13.52 -21.70
N TYR A 253 18.51 -14.79 -21.76
CA TYR A 253 17.97 -15.43 -22.96
C TYR A 253 16.46 -15.24 -23.16
N LEU A 254 15.82 -14.45 -22.28
CA LEU A 254 14.39 -14.15 -22.39
C LEU A 254 14.15 -12.95 -23.30
N THR A 255 13.18 -13.09 -24.20
CA THR A 255 12.71 -12.03 -25.11
C THR A 255 11.20 -11.87 -24.99
N ASP A 256 10.63 -10.91 -25.73
CA ASP A 256 9.18 -10.75 -25.86
C ASP A 256 8.46 -12.06 -26.24
N ASP A 257 9.10 -12.96 -27.01
CA ASP A 257 8.47 -14.20 -27.49
C ASP A 257 8.03 -15.12 -26.35
N GLY A 258 8.79 -15.20 -25.26
CA GLY A 258 8.43 -15.99 -24.09
C GLY A 258 7.13 -15.55 -23.42
N PHE A 259 6.70 -14.31 -23.65
CA PHE A 259 5.43 -13.77 -23.18
C PHE A 259 4.35 -13.83 -24.27
N ILE A 260 4.69 -13.41 -25.49
CA ILE A 260 3.71 -13.22 -26.57
C ILE A 260 3.25 -14.55 -27.16
N GLN A 261 4.12 -15.55 -27.29
CA GLN A 261 3.76 -16.84 -27.90
C GLN A 261 3.10 -17.81 -26.89
N SER A 262 3.06 -17.43 -25.62
CA SER A 262 2.44 -18.21 -24.54
C SER A 262 0.91 -18.12 -24.56
N ALA A 263 0.24 -18.88 -23.69
CA ALA A 263 -1.19 -18.75 -23.46
C ALA A 263 -1.66 -17.37 -22.96
N LEU A 264 -0.75 -16.47 -22.55
CA LEU A 264 -1.10 -15.11 -22.14
C LEU A 264 -1.89 -14.34 -23.21
N THR A 265 -1.51 -14.50 -24.49
CA THR A 265 -2.13 -13.80 -25.63
C THR A 265 -3.29 -14.57 -26.25
N LYS A 266 -3.40 -15.87 -25.95
CA LYS A 266 -4.48 -16.75 -26.43
C LYS A 266 -5.78 -16.55 -25.62
N SER A 267 -5.73 -15.83 -24.50
CA SER A 267 -6.91 -15.48 -23.72
C SER A 267 -7.86 -14.61 -24.53
N MET A 268 -9.16 -14.89 -24.46
CA MET A 268 -10.18 -14.09 -25.14
C MET A 268 -10.11 -12.62 -24.67
N PRO A 269 -10.31 -11.64 -25.58
CA PRO A 269 -10.32 -10.22 -25.22
C PRO A 269 -11.30 -9.95 -24.06
N GLY A 270 -10.79 -9.38 -22.97
CA GLY A 270 -11.58 -9.04 -21.78
C GLY A 270 -11.63 -10.11 -20.69
N GLN A 271 -11.09 -11.31 -20.92
CA GLN A 271 -10.94 -12.33 -19.88
C GLN A 271 -9.59 -12.18 -19.17
N ILE A 272 -9.63 -12.07 -17.84
CA ILE A 272 -8.44 -12.03 -17.00
C ILE A 272 -7.80 -13.42 -17.01
N TYR A 273 -6.59 -13.54 -17.55
CA TYR A 273 -5.84 -14.79 -17.55
C TYR A 273 -5.32 -15.13 -16.15
N TYR A 274 -4.67 -14.17 -15.50
CA TYR A 274 -4.13 -14.30 -14.15
C TYR A 274 -4.92 -13.48 -13.13
N ASP A 275 -5.82 -14.13 -12.40
CA ASP A 275 -6.55 -13.45 -11.32
C ASP A 275 -5.70 -13.26 -10.06
N GLN A 276 -4.74 -14.15 -9.80
CA GLN A 276 -3.96 -14.19 -8.55
C GLN A 276 -2.54 -13.60 -8.65
N LEU A 277 -2.02 -13.34 -9.85
CA LEU A 277 -0.67 -12.80 -10.02
C LEU A 277 -0.57 -11.39 -9.42
N ARG A 278 0.37 -11.19 -8.49
CA ARG A 278 0.58 -9.91 -7.79
C ARG A 278 2.00 -9.40 -7.92
N ILE A 279 2.98 -10.28 -8.08
CA ILE A 279 4.40 -9.95 -8.10
C ILE A 279 5.00 -10.52 -9.38
N LEU A 280 5.60 -9.64 -10.18
CA LEU A 280 6.36 -10.01 -11.37
C LEU A 280 7.66 -9.22 -11.39
N GLU A 281 8.79 -9.92 -11.47
CA GLU A 281 10.11 -9.31 -11.50
C GLU A 281 10.92 -9.80 -12.71
N LEU A 282 11.30 -8.85 -13.57
CA LEU A 282 12.02 -9.05 -14.85
C LEU A 282 13.30 -8.20 -14.89
N THR A 283 13.96 -7.98 -13.76
CA THR A 283 15.16 -7.15 -13.68
C THR A 283 16.25 -7.68 -14.61
N ASN A 284 16.85 -6.81 -15.41
CA ASN A 284 17.99 -7.12 -16.28
C ASN A 284 17.70 -8.19 -17.34
N VAL A 285 16.44 -8.26 -17.80
CA VAL A 285 16.05 -9.02 -18.98
C VAL A 285 16.12 -8.09 -20.19
N PHE A 286 17.15 -8.22 -21.03
CA PHE A 286 17.42 -7.26 -22.10
C PHE A 286 16.49 -7.42 -23.31
N GLY A 287 16.02 -8.63 -23.58
CA GLY A 287 15.24 -8.95 -24.77
C GLY A 287 13.77 -8.52 -24.73
N ILE A 288 13.29 -7.93 -23.62
CA ILE A 288 11.90 -7.48 -23.51
C ILE A 288 11.73 -6.01 -23.90
N THR A 289 10.59 -5.71 -24.52
CA THR A 289 10.21 -4.37 -24.97
C THR A 289 8.81 -4.00 -24.44
N ASP A 290 8.26 -2.89 -24.94
CA ASP A 290 6.91 -2.44 -24.64
C ASP A 290 5.83 -3.49 -24.95
N ARG A 291 6.11 -4.43 -25.87
CA ARG A 291 5.19 -5.53 -26.21
C ARG A 291 4.99 -6.52 -25.06
N THR A 292 6.05 -6.85 -24.33
CA THR A 292 5.93 -7.65 -23.09
C THR A 292 5.03 -6.92 -22.10
N VAL A 293 5.22 -5.61 -21.92
CA VAL A 293 4.43 -4.80 -20.98
C VAL A 293 2.96 -4.73 -21.39
N ASP A 294 2.68 -4.60 -22.68
CA ASP A 294 1.32 -4.69 -23.24
C ASP A 294 0.66 -6.02 -22.86
N CYS A 295 1.34 -7.13 -23.16
CA CYS A 295 0.86 -8.49 -22.89
C CYS A 295 0.55 -8.72 -21.38
N ILE A 296 1.51 -8.42 -20.49
CA ILE A 296 1.34 -8.68 -19.05
C ILE A 296 0.23 -7.82 -18.43
N THR A 297 0.04 -6.58 -18.90
CA THR A 297 -0.98 -5.68 -18.33
C THR A 297 -2.40 -6.08 -18.73
N GLN A 298 -2.55 -6.74 -19.89
CA GLN A 298 -3.82 -7.33 -20.33
C GLN A 298 -4.11 -8.65 -19.60
N ALA A 299 -3.12 -9.54 -19.54
CA ALA A 299 -3.30 -10.87 -18.95
C ALA A 299 -3.40 -10.85 -17.42
N ALA A 300 -2.68 -9.95 -16.75
CA ALA A 300 -2.59 -9.87 -15.29
C ALA A 300 -2.84 -8.43 -14.75
N PRO A 301 -4.06 -7.88 -14.91
CA PRO A 301 -4.36 -6.48 -14.58
C PRO A 301 -4.34 -6.16 -13.08
N LYS A 302 -4.21 -7.18 -12.21
CA LYS A 302 -4.16 -7.06 -10.75
C LYS A 302 -2.74 -7.08 -10.18
N ILE A 303 -1.70 -6.99 -11.02
CA ILE A 303 -0.31 -6.87 -10.57
C ILE A 303 -0.16 -5.70 -9.60
N ARG A 304 0.56 -5.95 -8.50
CA ARG A 304 0.77 -5.02 -7.40
C ARG A 304 2.22 -4.57 -7.30
N ASN A 305 3.16 -5.49 -7.53
CA ASN A 305 4.59 -5.26 -7.56
C ASN A 305 5.13 -5.65 -8.93
N LEU A 306 5.67 -4.66 -9.65
CA LEU A 306 6.26 -4.86 -10.96
C LEU A 306 7.67 -4.29 -10.97
N VAL A 307 8.66 -5.15 -11.19
CA VAL A 307 10.07 -4.76 -11.21
C VAL A 307 10.60 -4.99 -12.62
N LEU A 308 10.98 -3.91 -13.30
CA LEU A 308 11.51 -3.87 -14.67
C LEU A 308 12.84 -3.12 -14.72
N ASN A 309 13.62 -3.21 -13.63
CA ASN A 309 14.92 -2.55 -13.56
C ASN A 309 15.84 -3.07 -14.68
N LYS A 310 16.62 -2.19 -15.30
CA LYS A 310 17.56 -2.49 -16.40
C LYS A 310 16.91 -3.10 -17.65
N CYS A 311 15.60 -2.98 -17.82
CA CYS A 311 14.92 -3.27 -19.08
C CYS A 311 15.08 -2.09 -20.06
N ILE A 312 16.27 -1.98 -20.64
CA ILE A 312 16.73 -0.78 -21.38
C ILE A 312 15.93 -0.46 -22.64
N ASN A 313 15.20 -1.44 -23.20
CA ASN A 313 14.40 -1.31 -24.41
C ASN A 313 12.96 -0.84 -24.14
N LEU A 314 12.59 -0.55 -22.89
CA LEU A 314 11.30 0.05 -22.55
C LEU A 314 11.28 1.54 -22.87
N THR A 315 10.18 1.98 -23.47
CA THR A 315 9.94 3.39 -23.83
C THR A 315 8.70 3.93 -23.12
N ASP A 316 8.36 5.19 -23.41
CA ASP A 316 7.15 5.83 -22.91
C ASP A 316 5.87 5.04 -23.26
N VAL A 317 5.84 4.33 -24.40
CA VAL A 317 4.71 3.51 -24.83
C VAL A 317 4.48 2.34 -23.87
N GLY A 318 5.54 1.67 -23.41
CA GLY A 318 5.43 0.62 -22.41
C GLY A 318 4.85 1.14 -21.10
N ILE A 319 5.25 2.34 -20.69
CA ILE A 319 4.72 2.99 -19.47
C ILE A 319 3.25 3.40 -19.64
N GLU A 320 2.83 3.79 -20.84
CA GLU A 320 1.42 4.02 -21.15
C GLU A 320 0.60 2.73 -20.93
N TYR A 321 1.09 1.56 -21.35
CA TYR A 321 0.40 0.30 -21.08
C TYR A 321 0.28 -0.03 -19.58
N LEU A 322 1.30 0.32 -18.77
CA LEU A 322 1.24 0.15 -17.31
C LEU A 322 0.10 0.93 -16.65
N THR A 323 -0.41 1.98 -17.28
CA THR A 323 -1.55 2.75 -16.76
C THR A 323 -2.82 1.90 -16.59
N ARG A 324 -2.95 0.80 -17.34
CA ARG A 324 -4.06 -0.15 -17.26
C ARG A 324 -4.15 -0.87 -15.91
N LEU A 325 -3.03 -1.03 -15.21
CA LEU A 325 -3.00 -1.62 -13.86
C LEU A 325 -3.71 -0.73 -12.82
N GLY A 326 -3.77 0.57 -13.08
CA GLY A 326 -4.54 1.56 -12.33
C GLY A 326 -4.39 1.45 -10.81
N ARG A 327 -5.48 1.08 -10.14
CA ARG A 327 -5.55 1.07 -8.66
C ARG A 327 -4.78 -0.09 -8.01
N TYR A 328 -4.37 -1.10 -8.76
CA TYR A 328 -3.73 -2.30 -8.20
C TYR A 328 -2.21 -2.11 -8.02
N LEU A 329 -1.59 -1.33 -8.91
CA LEU A 329 -0.16 -1.05 -8.87
C LEU A 329 0.21 -0.26 -7.61
N HIS A 330 1.12 -0.81 -6.81
CA HIS A 330 1.59 -0.20 -5.58
C HIS A 330 3.12 -0.04 -5.55
N TYR A 331 3.86 -0.91 -6.23
CA TYR A 331 5.32 -0.93 -6.27
C TYR A 331 5.73 -1.05 -7.73
N ILE A 332 6.53 -0.11 -8.20
CA ILE A 332 7.05 -0.13 -9.56
C ILE A 332 8.51 0.31 -9.57
N HIS A 333 9.38 -0.54 -10.11
CA HIS A 333 10.79 -0.22 -10.25
C HIS A 333 11.15 -0.22 -11.75
N LEU A 334 11.63 0.92 -12.24
CA LEU A 334 12.02 1.20 -13.62
C LEU A 334 13.46 1.72 -13.69
N GLY A 335 14.29 1.44 -12.67
CA GLY A 335 15.66 1.89 -12.61
C GLY A 335 16.45 1.46 -13.85
N SER A 336 17.28 2.34 -14.39
CA SER A 336 18.08 2.16 -15.61
C SER A 336 17.25 1.93 -16.88
N CYS A 337 15.96 2.27 -16.91
CA CYS A 337 15.18 2.33 -18.15
C CYS A 337 15.45 3.67 -18.85
N LYS A 338 16.49 3.70 -19.70
CA LYS A 338 17.07 4.94 -20.25
C LYS A 338 16.17 5.72 -21.21
N ASN A 339 15.12 5.09 -21.74
CA ASN A 339 14.26 5.66 -22.78
C ASN A 339 12.93 6.21 -22.27
N ILE A 340 12.75 6.32 -20.95
CA ILE A 340 11.56 6.88 -20.32
C ILE A 340 11.73 8.38 -20.07
N THR A 341 10.71 9.18 -20.38
CA THR A 341 10.67 10.64 -20.17
C THR A 341 9.70 11.05 -19.06
N ASP A 342 9.73 12.35 -18.69
CA ASP A 342 8.79 12.91 -17.72
C ASP A 342 7.32 12.69 -18.11
N GLN A 343 7.01 12.74 -19.41
CA GLN A 343 5.64 12.60 -19.92
C GLN A 343 5.05 11.23 -19.58
N ALA A 344 5.83 10.16 -19.72
CA ALA A 344 5.40 8.81 -19.35
C ALA A 344 5.10 8.69 -17.85
N ILE A 345 5.95 9.25 -16.98
CA ILE A 345 5.73 9.18 -15.54
C ILE A 345 4.52 10.06 -15.12
N ILE A 346 4.30 11.20 -15.77
CA ILE A 346 3.10 12.02 -15.58
C ILE A 346 1.83 11.20 -15.91
N GLN A 347 1.82 10.51 -17.05
CA GLN A 347 0.69 9.66 -17.42
C GLN A 347 0.49 8.50 -16.44
N LEU A 348 1.56 7.79 -16.07
CA LEU A 348 1.53 6.70 -15.09
C LEU A 348 0.91 7.15 -13.76
N THR A 349 1.40 8.25 -13.21
CA THR A 349 0.95 8.76 -11.90
C THR A 349 -0.49 9.27 -11.93
N SER A 350 -0.98 9.76 -13.09
CA SER A 350 -2.36 10.20 -13.27
C SER A 350 -3.39 9.05 -13.15
N LYS A 351 -3.01 7.83 -13.55
CA LYS A 351 -3.89 6.65 -13.53
C LYS A 351 -3.61 5.74 -12.32
N CYS A 352 -2.33 5.52 -12.00
CA CYS A 352 -1.87 4.62 -10.95
C CYS A 352 -1.74 5.32 -9.58
N THR A 353 -2.85 5.87 -9.09
CA THR A 353 -2.89 6.73 -7.88
C THR A 353 -2.59 6.03 -6.55
N ARG A 354 -2.37 4.71 -6.55
CA ARG A 354 -2.08 3.93 -5.34
C ARG A 354 -0.62 3.50 -5.21
N ILE A 355 0.24 3.96 -6.12
CA ILE A 355 1.70 3.79 -6.02
C ILE A 355 2.16 4.27 -4.65
N ARG A 356 2.95 3.41 -4.01
CA ARG A 356 3.58 3.64 -2.71
C ARG A 356 5.06 3.82 -2.89
N TYR A 357 5.70 2.90 -3.62
CA TYR A 357 7.14 2.88 -3.85
C TYR A 357 7.38 2.96 -5.35
N ILE A 358 8.24 3.88 -5.75
CA ILE A 358 8.71 3.98 -7.11
C ILE A 358 10.23 4.14 -7.13
N ASP A 359 10.89 3.37 -7.99
CA ASP A 359 12.32 3.50 -8.24
C ASP A 359 12.55 3.85 -9.70
N LEU A 360 13.21 4.99 -9.92
CA LEU A 360 13.55 5.57 -11.22
C LEU A 360 15.07 5.83 -11.32
N ALA A 361 15.88 5.16 -10.49
CA ALA A 361 17.32 5.36 -10.47
C ALA A 361 17.95 5.25 -11.87
N SER A 362 18.91 6.09 -12.21
CA SER A 362 19.63 6.12 -13.49
C SER A 362 18.73 6.27 -14.73
N CYS A 363 17.55 6.88 -14.59
CA CYS A 363 16.72 7.30 -15.72
C CYS A 363 17.10 8.74 -16.12
N HIS A 364 18.16 8.88 -16.92
CA HIS A 364 18.82 10.18 -17.17
C HIS A 364 17.96 11.22 -17.92
N LYS A 365 16.86 10.80 -18.56
CA LYS A 365 15.92 11.71 -19.25
C LYS A 365 14.89 12.34 -18.32
N LEU A 366 14.75 11.87 -17.07
CA LEU A 366 13.79 12.37 -16.10
C LEU A 366 14.31 13.61 -15.37
N GLY A 367 13.43 14.60 -15.18
CA GLY A 367 13.71 15.87 -14.51
C GLY A 367 12.68 16.21 -13.43
N ASP A 368 12.57 17.51 -13.12
CA ASP A 368 11.73 17.99 -12.02
C ASP A 368 10.24 17.69 -12.22
N ASP A 369 9.75 17.66 -13.46
CA ASP A 369 8.33 17.44 -13.77
C ASP A 369 7.86 16.02 -13.38
N THR A 370 8.73 15.02 -13.50
CA THR A 370 8.51 13.69 -12.89
C THR A 370 8.24 13.80 -11.40
N VAL A 371 9.07 14.53 -10.67
CA VAL A 371 8.95 14.64 -9.20
C VAL A 371 7.71 15.45 -8.81
N VAL A 372 7.34 16.46 -9.59
CA VAL A 372 6.08 17.20 -9.43
C VAL A 372 4.88 16.25 -9.55
N ALA A 373 4.88 15.37 -10.56
CA ALA A 373 3.81 14.38 -10.76
C ALA A 373 3.76 13.36 -9.61
N LEU A 374 4.92 12.87 -9.17
CA LEU A 374 5.03 11.98 -8.01
C LEU A 374 4.51 12.63 -6.72
N ALA A 375 4.78 13.93 -6.52
CA ALA A 375 4.33 14.66 -5.34
C ALA A 375 2.79 14.69 -5.21
N ALA A 376 2.03 14.45 -6.28
CA ALA A 376 0.57 14.39 -6.26
C ALA A 376 0.00 13.05 -5.73
N LEU A 377 0.82 12.00 -5.66
CA LEU A 377 0.38 10.66 -5.26
C LEU A 377 0.02 10.58 -3.76
N PRO A 378 -1.22 10.18 -3.39
CA PRO A 378 -1.71 10.26 -2.01
C PRO A 378 -1.15 9.19 -1.06
N LYS A 379 -0.44 8.19 -1.58
CA LYS A 379 0.08 7.04 -0.83
C LYS A 379 1.58 6.84 -1.00
N LEU A 380 2.27 7.78 -1.65
CA LEU A 380 3.70 7.71 -1.91
C LEU A 380 4.48 7.76 -0.60
N LYS A 381 5.43 6.83 -0.48
CA LYS A 381 6.21 6.57 0.72
C LYS A 381 7.69 6.43 0.43
N ARG A 382 8.06 5.92 -0.75
CA ARG A 382 9.47 5.71 -1.14
C ARG A 382 9.70 6.15 -2.57
N ILE A 383 10.77 6.90 -2.78
CA ILE A 383 11.19 7.40 -4.09
C ILE A 383 12.68 7.09 -4.28
N GLY A 384 13.03 6.39 -5.36
CA GLY A 384 14.40 6.21 -5.83
C GLY A 384 14.69 7.10 -7.04
N LEU A 385 15.64 8.03 -6.92
CA LEU A 385 16.07 8.96 -7.98
C LEU A 385 17.61 9.03 -8.08
N VAL A 386 18.30 7.97 -7.65
CA VAL A 386 19.77 7.90 -7.70
C VAL A 386 20.24 8.12 -9.15
N LYS A 387 21.27 8.94 -9.38
CA LYS A 387 21.81 9.26 -10.74
C LYS A 387 20.79 9.88 -11.71
N CYS A 388 19.78 10.58 -11.20
CA CYS A 388 18.89 11.42 -12.00
C CYS A 388 19.43 12.86 -12.05
N HIS A 389 20.41 13.12 -12.92
CA HIS A 389 21.20 14.36 -12.91
C HIS A 389 20.42 15.64 -13.25
N ARG A 390 19.22 15.54 -13.84
CA ARG A 390 18.36 16.69 -14.18
C ARG A 390 17.43 17.13 -13.04
N ILE A 391 17.56 16.51 -11.86
CA ILE A 391 16.78 16.84 -10.67
C ILE A 391 17.40 18.06 -9.98
N THR A 392 16.61 19.12 -9.85
CA THR A 392 17.02 20.38 -9.21
C THR A 392 16.29 20.61 -7.89
N ASN A 393 16.56 21.75 -7.26
CA ASN A 393 15.83 22.21 -6.09
C ASN A 393 14.32 22.33 -6.33
N ARG A 394 13.86 22.56 -7.57
CA ARG A 394 12.42 22.65 -7.92
C ARG A 394 11.68 21.35 -7.62
N ALA A 395 12.26 20.19 -7.93
CA ALA A 395 11.70 18.89 -7.56
C ALA A 395 11.46 18.77 -6.05
N ILE A 396 12.45 19.16 -5.25
CA ILE A 396 12.38 19.10 -3.79
C ILE A 396 11.31 20.06 -3.24
N MET A 397 11.17 21.26 -3.82
CA MET A 397 10.08 22.17 -3.48
C MET A 397 8.70 21.57 -3.79
N ALA A 398 8.56 20.83 -4.90
CA ALA A 398 7.29 20.21 -5.24
C ALA A 398 6.86 19.17 -4.21
N LEU A 399 7.78 18.32 -3.74
CA LEU A 399 7.53 17.33 -2.69
C LEU A 399 7.08 17.95 -1.37
N THR A 400 7.60 19.14 -1.05
CA THR A 400 7.36 19.81 0.24
C THR A 400 6.15 20.75 0.22
N ARG A 401 5.79 21.30 -0.94
CA ARG A 401 4.55 22.08 -1.13
C ARG A 401 3.30 21.21 -1.06
N ASN A 402 3.39 19.94 -1.46
CA ASN A 402 2.25 19.04 -1.36
C ASN A 402 2.03 18.54 0.08
N ALA A 403 0.89 18.92 0.66
CA ALA A 403 0.55 18.57 2.04
C ALA A 403 0.38 17.07 2.28
N ARG A 404 0.16 16.26 1.24
CA ARG A 404 0.00 14.80 1.36
C ARG A 404 1.35 14.10 1.41
N THR A 405 2.24 14.44 0.49
CA THR A 405 3.56 13.81 0.36
C THR A 405 4.45 14.14 1.57
N SER A 406 4.41 15.38 2.05
CA SER A 406 5.11 15.80 3.27
C SER A 406 4.73 15.01 4.54
N VAL A 407 3.54 14.39 4.59
CA VAL A 407 3.10 13.56 5.74
C VAL A 407 3.14 12.06 5.46
N SER A 408 3.52 11.61 4.26
CA SER A 408 3.57 10.19 3.89
C SER A 408 4.94 9.69 3.48
N LEU A 409 5.83 10.57 2.98
CA LEU A 409 7.15 10.18 2.52
C LEU A 409 8.03 9.68 3.68
N GLU A 410 8.53 8.45 3.53
CA GLU A 410 9.32 7.74 4.54
C GLU A 410 10.78 7.55 4.13
N ARG A 411 11.05 7.37 2.83
CA ARG A 411 12.41 7.17 2.29
C ARG A 411 12.59 7.88 0.96
N ILE A 412 13.74 8.50 0.74
CA ILE A 412 14.10 9.11 -0.55
C ILE A 412 15.59 8.92 -0.84
N HIS A 413 15.90 8.49 -2.05
CA HIS A 413 17.29 8.30 -2.51
C HIS A 413 17.60 9.31 -3.61
N LEU A 414 18.54 10.22 -3.35
CA LEU A 414 18.92 11.34 -4.22
C LEU A 414 20.42 11.34 -4.56
N SER A 415 21.14 10.27 -4.23
CA SER A 415 22.58 10.18 -4.52
C SER A 415 22.89 10.47 -5.99
N TYR A 416 23.98 11.18 -6.26
CA TYR A 416 24.38 11.70 -7.59
C TYR A 416 23.42 12.74 -8.21
N CYS A 417 22.50 13.33 -7.44
CA CYS A 417 21.74 14.51 -7.87
C CYS A 417 22.53 15.78 -7.51
N GLU A 418 23.61 16.05 -8.24
CA GLU A 418 24.62 17.07 -7.91
C GLU A 418 24.09 18.52 -7.92
N GLN A 419 22.96 18.77 -8.57
CA GLN A 419 22.32 20.09 -8.64
C GLN A 419 21.51 20.47 -7.38
N LEU A 420 21.49 19.60 -6.36
CA LEU A 420 20.77 19.81 -5.11
C LEU A 420 21.60 20.59 -4.09
N THR A 421 20.99 21.62 -3.49
CA THR A 421 21.63 22.45 -2.47
C THR A 421 21.24 22.03 -1.05
N VAL A 422 22.05 22.44 -0.06
CA VAL A 422 21.75 22.26 1.37
C VAL A 422 20.38 22.85 1.71
N GLN A 423 20.05 24.01 1.17
CA GLN A 423 18.76 24.68 1.42
C GLN A 423 17.57 23.85 0.94
N ALA A 424 17.64 23.20 -0.23
CA ALA A 424 16.55 22.37 -0.70
C ALA A 424 16.35 21.13 0.19
N ILE A 425 17.46 20.47 0.55
CA ILE A 425 17.42 19.30 1.44
C ILE A 425 16.96 19.67 2.86
N SER A 426 17.36 20.82 3.39
CA SER A 426 16.89 21.26 4.71
C SER A 426 15.36 21.39 4.74
N VAL A 427 14.77 21.99 3.70
CA VAL A 427 13.30 22.07 3.55
C VAL A 427 12.68 20.69 3.48
N LEU A 428 13.25 19.78 2.69
CA LEU A 428 12.77 18.40 2.57
C LEU A 428 12.71 17.71 3.93
N VAL A 429 13.83 17.73 4.67
CA VAL A 429 13.97 17.05 5.96
C VAL A 429 13.06 17.66 7.02
N ILE A 430 12.89 18.98 7.03
CA ILE A 430 12.04 19.70 7.99
C ILE A 430 10.54 19.44 7.74
N HIS A 431 10.11 19.47 6.47
CA HIS A 431 8.69 19.33 6.11
C HIS A 431 8.23 17.88 6.02
N CYS A 432 9.09 16.97 5.56
CA CYS A 432 8.78 15.54 5.46
C CYS A 432 8.94 14.84 6.80
N ARG A 433 7.98 15.01 7.71
CA ARG A 433 8.12 14.61 9.13
C ARG A 433 8.29 13.11 9.36
N ARG A 434 7.80 12.28 8.43
CA ARG A 434 7.93 10.81 8.48
C ARG A 434 9.19 10.28 7.79
N LEU A 435 10.04 11.15 7.25
CA LEU A 435 11.28 10.75 6.61
C LEU A 435 12.18 10.07 7.64
N THR A 436 12.59 8.84 7.33
CA THR A 436 13.45 7.97 8.15
C THR A 436 14.68 7.49 7.40
N HIS A 437 14.76 7.72 6.09
CA HIS A 437 15.93 7.35 5.29
C HIS A 437 16.15 8.37 4.17
N LEU A 438 17.38 8.86 4.06
CA LEU A 438 17.80 9.86 3.09
C LEU A 438 19.20 9.52 2.59
N SER A 439 19.36 9.35 1.28
CA SER A 439 20.66 9.07 0.64
C SER A 439 21.09 10.27 -0.20
N LEU A 440 22.26 10.82 0.10
CA LEU A 440 22.85 12.02 -0.52
C LEU A 440 24.31 11.82 -0.96
N SER A 441 24.81 10.58 -0.99
CA SER A 441 26.16 10.29 -1.50
C SER A 441 26.39 10.93 -2.89
N PHE A 442 27.58 11.44 -3.14
CA PHE A 442 27.92 12.18 -4.37
C PHE A 442 27.07 13.45 -4.60
N ILE A 443 26.74 14.16 -3.53
CA ILE A 443 26.29 15.55 -3.60
C ILE A 443 27.36 16.40 -2.90
N PRO A 444 28.11 17.27 -3.63
CA PRO A 444 29.26 17.98 -3.09
C PRO A 444 28.98 18.74 -1.80
N ALA A 445 27.81 19.38 -1.71
CA ALA A 445 27.38 20.17 -0.56
C ALA A 445 27.26 19.36 0.75
N PHE A 446 27.11 18.03 0.66
CA PHE A 446 26.95 17.13 1.80
C PHE A 446 28.22 16.34 2.16
N GLN A 447 29.34 16.59 1.47
CA GLN A 447 30.64 16.02 1.83
C GLN A 447 31.31 16.75 3.01
N HIS A 448 30.77 17.91 3.40
CA HIS A 448 31.30 18.70 4.50
C HIS A 448 31.13 17.98 5.87
N GLU A 449 32.14 18.08 6.74
CA GLU A 449 32.18 17.38 8.04
C GLU A 449 30.95 17.67 8.91
N GLU A 450 30.39 18.88 8.78
CA GLU A 450 29.21 19.30 9.54
C GLU A 450 27.98 18.40 9.33
N PHE A 451 27.88 17.75 8.16
CA PHE A 451 26.80 16.83 7.82
C PHE A 451 27.20 15.37 8.03
N GLN A 452 28.47 15.05 7.77
CA GLN A 452 29.01 13.69 7.87
C GLN A 452 28.88 13.11 9.28
N ARG A 453 28.95 13.93 10.34
CA ARG A 453 28.70 13.48 11.72
C ARG A 453 27.33 12.83 11.97
N PHE A 454 26.33 13.10 11.12
CA PHE A 454 25.02 12.45 11.20
C PHE A 454 24.91 11.24 10.26
N CYS A 455 25.89 10.96 9.40
CA CYS A 455 25.85 9.79 8.53
C CYS A 455 25.96 8.50 9.35
N ARG A 456 25.33 7.43 8.86
CA ARG A 456 25.65 6.08 9.34
C ARG A 456 27.03 5.66 8.79
N PRO A 457 27.71 4.66 9.38
CA PRO A 457 28.97 4.17 8.82
C PRO A 457 28.77 3.60 7.41
N PRO A 458 29.74 3.78 6.50
CA PRO A 458 29.69 3.18 5.17
C PRO A 458 29.74 1.64 5.26
N PRO A 459 29.10 0.93 4.31
CA PRO A 459 29.25 -0.52 4.20
C PRO A 459 30.71 -0.93 4.04
N LYS A 460 31.13 -2.01 4.73
CA LYS A 460 32.52 -2.47 4.72
C LYS A 460 32.97 -2.97 3.35
N GLU A 461 32.02 -3.37 2.51
CA GLU A 461 32.24 -3.91 1.17
C GLU A 461 32.50 -2.82 0.13
N TYR A 462 32.31 -1.54 0.48
CA TYR A 462 32.53 -0.42 -0.44
C TYR A 462 34.02 -0.17 -0.62
N ASN A 463 34.44 0.18 -1.84
CA ASN A 463 35.81 0.61 -2.10
C ASN A 463 36.10 1.98 -1.42
N SER A 464 37.38 2.33 -1.30
CA SER A 464 37.81 3.55 -0.60
C SER A 464 37.16 4.83 -1.12
N GLU A 465 36.86 4.89 -2.42
CA GLU A 465 36.20 6.04 -3.06
C GLU A 465 34.71 6.16 -2.68
N LEU A 466 33.97 5.04 -2.72
CA LEU A 466 32.57 4.98 -2.31
C LEU A 466 32.42 5.22 -0.80
N GLN A 467 33.39 4.79 0.00
CA GLN A 467 33.41 5.07 1.43
C GLN A 467 33.63 6.57 1.71
N ARG A 468 34.56 7.22 0.99
CA ARG A 468 34.84 8.67 1.14
C ARG A 468 33.65 9.55 0.82
N THR A 469 32.85 9.16 -0.17
CA THR A 469 31.72 9.95 -0.67
C THR A 469 30.38 9.56 -0.05
N PHE A 470 30.39 8.56 0.85
CA PHE A 470 29.21 7.99 1.45
C PHE A 470 28.49 9.04 2.30
N CYS A 471 27.23 9.31 1.97
CA CYS A 471 26.40 10.23 2.75
C CYS A 471 24.98 9.67 2.83
N VAL A 472 24.68 8.94 3.90
CA VAL A 472 23.38 8.30 4.12
C VAL A 472 22.94 8.47 5.56
N PHE A 473 21.72 8.96 5.73
CA PHE A 473 21.07 9.17 7.02
C PHE A 473 19.94 8.15 7.18
N SER A 474 19.87 7.51 8.35
CA SER A 474 18.81 6.53 8.64
C SER A 474 18.36 6.55 10.09
N GLY A 475 17.05 6.39 10.32
CA GLY A 475 16.50 6.31 11.67
C GLY A 475 16.71 7.60 12.45
N GLN A 476 17.32 7.48 13.64
CA GLN A 476 17.58 8.59 14.55
C GLN A 476 18.44 9.69 13.89
N ASN A 477 19.40 9.30 13.06
CA ASN A 477 20.28 10.24 12.37
C ASN A 477 19.53 11.25 11.47
N VAL A 478 18.39 10.86 10.88
CA VAL A 478 17.54 11.79 10.10
C VAL A 478 16.84 12.79 11.03
N HIS A 479 16.49 12.35 12.24
CA HIS A 479 15.90 13.22 13.26
C HIS A 479 16.90 14.24 13.78
N ASP A 480 18.15 13.82 14.04
CA ASP A 480 19.20 14.71 14.53
C ASP A 480 19.59 15.74 13.48
N LEU A 481 19.75 15.32 12.22
CA LEU A 481 19.95 16.23 11.08
C LEU A 481 18.80 17.24 10.95
N ARG A 482 17.55 16.80 11.17
CA ARG A 482 16.37 17.68 11.15
C ARG A 482 16.44 18.74 12.26
N ASN A 483 16.84 18.35 13.47
CA ASN A 483 16.95 19.27 14.59
C ASN A 483 18.06 20.28 14.34
N TYR A 484 19.21 19.81 13.83
CA TYR A 484 20.30 20.67 13.38
C TYR A 484 19.84 21.71 12.36
N PHE A 485 19.08 21.31 11.33
CA PHE A 485 18.53 22.26 10.34
C PHE A 485 17.51 23.24 10.91
N LYS A 486 16.81 22.90 12.00
CA LYS A 486 15.87 23.82 12.66
C LYS A 486 16.57 24.84 13.55
N SER A 487 17.70 24.46 14.16
CA SER A 487 18.47 25.33 15.05
C SER A 487 19.51 26.19 14.33
N SER A 488 19.82 25.87 13.07
CA SER A 488 20.81 26.58 12.25
C SER A 488 20.20 27.66 11.36
N ALA A 489 21.04 28.61 10.95
CA ALA A 489 20.67 29.76 10.13
C ALA A 489 20.26 29.42 8.68
N TYR A 490 20.25 28.15 8.26
CA TYR A 490 19.89 27.73 6.90
C TYR A 490 18.45 28.10 6.48
N LEU A 491 17.60 28.51 7.43
CA LEU A 491 16.24 28.99 7.22
C LEU A 491 16.07 30.52 7.37
N ASN A 492 17.14 31.27 7.65
CA ASN A 492 17.05 32.72 7.93
C ASN A 492 16.62 33.58 6.72
N ASP A 493 16.42 32.97 5.56
CA ASP A 493 15.73 33.60 4.46
C ASP A 493 14.20 33.67 4.73
N ARG A 494 13.80 34.73 5.45
CA ARG A 494 12.39 35.08 5.73
C ARG A 494 11.56 35.21 4.44
N GLU A 495 12.17 35.42 3.29
CA GLU A 495 11.50 35.51 1.99
C GLU A 495 11.10 34.14 1.47
N PHE A 496 11.96 33.14 1.66
CA PHE A 496 11.75 31.78 1.18
C PHE A 496 10.69 31.02 1.99
N GLY A 497 10.65 31.19 3.31
CA GLY A 497 9.54 30.70 4.16
C GLY A 497 8.18 31.31 3.77
N ARG A 498 8.17 32.59 3.38
CA ARG A 498 6.97 33.24 2.80
C ARG A 498 6.62 32.66 1.43
N ARG A 499 7.59 32.48 0.51
CA ARG A 499 7.36 31.89 -0.82
C ARG A 499 6.84 30.45 -0.75
N LEU A 500 7.27 29.65 0.24
CA LEU A 500 6.71 28.32 0.53
C LEU A 500 5.29 28.40 1.10
N GLN A 501 4.99 29.34 2.00
CA GLN A 501 3.62 29.57 2.49
C GLN A 501 2.68 30.04 1.37
N TYR A 502 3.09 31.01 0.55
CA TYR A 502 2.35 31.48 -0.62
C TYR A 502 2.18 30.36 -1.66
N GLY A 503 3.23 29.58 -1.91
CA GLY A 503 3.18 28.39 -2.76
C GLY A 503 2.20 27.35 -2.24
N GLN A 504 2.23 27.00 -0.95
CA GLN A 504 1.26 26.08 -0.33
C GLN A 504 -0.18 26.65 -0.33
N LEU A 505 -0.34 27.97 -0.25
CA LEU A 505 -1.64 28.64 -0.38
C LEU A 505 -2.13 28.56 -1.83
N GLN A 506 -1.25 28.79 -2.81
CA GLN A 506 -1.54 28.66 -4.24
C GLN A 506 -1.83 27.22 -4.62
N THR A 507 -1.04 26.23 -4.17
CA THR A 507 -1.34 24.81 -4.39
C THR A 507 -2.63 24.40 -3.69
N ARG A 508 -2.98 24.98 -2.53
CA ARG A 508 -4.33 24.79 -1.94
C ARG A 508 -5.44 25.42 -2.78
N ILE A 509 -5.18 26.56 -3.42
CA ILE A 509 -6.10 27.23 -4.34
C ILE A 509 -6.24 26.42 -5.65
N ASP A 510 -5.14 25.86 -6.16
CA ASP A 510 -5.08 25.03 -7.36
C ASP A 510 -5.68 23.65 -7.12
N GLU A 511 -5.38 22.99 -5.99
CA GLU A 511 -6.09 21.78 -5.53
C GLU A 511 -7.58 22.05 -5.31
N MET A 512 -7.94 23.25 -4.80
CA MET A 512 -9.34 23.70 -4.74
C MET A 512 -9.93 23.86 -6.15
N SER A 513 -9.16 24.34 -7.11
CA SER A 513 -9.54 24.59 -8.51
C SER A 513 -9.65 23.30 -9.34
N GLU A 514 -8.76 22.34 -9.12
CA GLU A 514 -8.74 21.02 -9.73
C GLU A 514 -9.83 20.11 -9.11
N THR A 515 -10.06 20.21 -7.79
CA THR A 515 -11.28 19.63 -7.20
C THR A 515 -12.55 20.34 -7.66
N LEU A 516 -12.50 21.61 -8.06
CA LEU A 516 -13.59 22.34 -8.69
C LEU A 516 -13.85 21.83 -10.12
N GLN A 517 -12.82 21.62 -10.94
CA GLN A 517 -12.92 21.05 -12.29
C GLN A 517 -13.47 19.61 -12.27
N ASN A 518 -12.94 18.75 -11.39
CA ASN A 518 -13.48 17.40 -11.19
C ASN A 518 -14.94 17.40 -10.66
N ARG A 519 -15.38 18.49 -10.00
CA ARG A 519 -16.77 18.65 -9.52
C ARG A 519 -17.74 19.09 -10.62
N LEU A 520 -17.25 19.65 -11.72
CA LEU A 520 -18.08 20.07 -12.87
C LEU A 520 -18.61 18.87 -13.67
N GLN A 521 -17.92 17.72 -13.62
CA GLN A 521 -18.31 16.47 -14.29
C GLN A 521 -19.30 15.61 -13.49
N LEU A 522 -19.64 15.99 -12.25
CA LEU A 522 -20.56 15.21 -11.41
C LEU A 522 -22.03 15.43 -11.80
N SER A 523 -22.84 14.37 -11.65
CA SER A 523 -24.29 14.45 -11.83
C SER A 523 -24.94 15.48 -10.90
N VAL A 524 -26.12 15.99 -11.28
CA VAL A 524 -26.80 17.09 -10.57
C VAL A 524 -26.95 16.83 -9.07
N ILE A 525 -27.18 15.56 -8.68
CA ILE A 525 -27.23 15.10 -7.29
C ILE A 525 -26.31 13.90 -7.12
N HIS A 526 -25.21 14.10 -6.39
CA HIS A 526 -24.13 13.13 -6.19
C HIS A 526 -24.00 12.73 -4.71
N ARG A 527 -23.88 11.44 -4.42
CA ARG A 527 -23.62 10.94 -3.05
C ARG A 527 -22.15 11.12 -2.70
N ALA A 528 -21.84 11.93 -1.70
CA ALA A 528 -20.46 12.15 -1.25
C ALA A 528 -20.07 11.10 -0.20
N SER A 529 -18.84 10.56 -0.30
CA SER A 529 -18.30 9.62 0.68
C SER A 529 -18.00 10.28 2.03
N ARG A 530 -17.64 11.57 2.03
CA ARG A 530 -17.35 12.39 3.22
C ARG A 530 -17.77 13.86 3.01
N PRO A 531 -18.04 14.63 4.10
CA PRO A 531 -18.31 16.06 3.99
C PRO A 531 -17.10 16.82 3.47
N SER A 532 -17.29 17.77 2.54
CA SER A 532 -16.19 18.66 2.11
C SER A 532 -15.76 19.63 3.19
N ARG A 533 -16.65 19.96 4.12
CA ARG A 533 -16.38 20.87 5.24
C ARG A 533 -16.78 20.19 6.55
N PRO A 534 -15.97 19.27 7.09
CA PRO A 534 -16.29 18.50 8.28
C PRO A 534 -16.72 19.36 9.46
N ASP A 535 -16.06 20.49 9.71
CA ASP A 535 -16.39 21.38 10.84
C ASP A 535 -17.77 22.04 10.71
N LYS A 536 -18.15 22.38 9.47
CA LYS A 536 -19.47 22.95 9.19
C LYS A 536 -20.56 21.88 9.27
N ALA A 537 -20.26 20.67 8.79
CA ALA A 537 -21.15 19.53 8.90
C ALA A 537 -21.41 19.16 10.37
N ARG A 538 -20.35 19.07 11.19
CA ARG A 538 -20.43 18.75 12.63
C ARG A 538 -21.29 19.76 13.39
N ARG A 539 -21.09 21.06 13.16
CA ARG A 539 -21.94 22.13 13.73
C ARG A 539 -23.42 22.00 13.37
N LEU A 540 -23.75 21.30 12.30
CA LEU A 540 -25.11 21.09 11.83
C LEU A 540 -25.68 19.72 12.22
N GLY A 541 -24.97 18.98 13.07
CA GLY A 541 -25.39 17.71 13.66
C GLY A 541 -24.82 16.45 12.98
N TYR A 542 -23.91 16.58 12.02
CA TYR A 542 -23.24 15.42 11.41
C TYR A 542 -22.27 14.75 12.40
N LYS A 543 -22.38 13.42 12.56
CA LYS A 543 -21.39 12.58 13.22
C LYS A 543 -20.81 11.58 12.23
N ALA A 544 -19.51 11.29 12.31
CA ALA A 544 -18.84 10.32 11.46
C ALA A 544 -19.11 8.87 11.94
N LYS A 545 -20.36 8.42 11.78
CA LYS A 545 -20.82 7.07 12.14
C LYS A 545 -21.86 6.56 11.15
N GLN A 546 -22.15 5.27 11.22
CA GLN A 546 -23.15 4.63 10.36
C GLN A 546 -24.55 5.26 10.53
N GLY A 547 -25.27 5.40 9.42
CA GLY A 547 -26.59 6.05 9.35
C GLY A 547 -26.57 7.54 9.00
N PHE A 548 -25.41 8.20 8.93
CA PHE A 548 -25.29 9.54 8.34
C PHE A 548 -24.85 9.45 6.87
N VAL A 549 -25.50 10.21 6.00
CA VAL A 549 -25.18 10.26 4.56
C VAL A 549 -25.11 11.71 4.09
N ILE A 550 -24.22 12.01 3.15
CA ILE A 550 -24.08 13.35 2.58
C ILE A 550 -24.31 13.30 1.09
N TYR A 551 -25.17 14.21 0.61
CA TYR A 551 -25.41 14.41 -0.81
C TYR A 551 -25.01 15.82 -1.21
N ARG A 552 -24.33 15.93 -2.35
CA ARG A 552 -24.01 17.20 -2.99
C ARG A 552 -24.99 17.46 -4.12
N ILE A 553 -25.49 18.69 -4.20
CA ILE A 553 -26.38 19.14 -5.28
C ILE A 553 -25.94 20.49 -5.82
N ARG A 554 -26.01 20.63 -7.15
CA ARG A 554 -25.89 21.92 -7.84
C ARG A 554 -27.28 22.51 -8.09
N VAL A 555 -27.45 23.80 -7.78
CA VAL A 555 -28.69 24.56 -8.00
C VAL A 555 -28.37 25.80 -8.81
N ARG A 556 -29.04 25.97 -9.97
CA ARG A 556 -28.77 27.07 -10.90
C ARG A 556 -29.00 28.43 -10.23
N ARG A 557 -28.10 29.37 -10.48
CA ARG A 557 -28.15 30.76 -10.03
C ARG A 557 -28.97 31.61 -11.02
N GLY A 558 -29.44 32.77 -10.56
CA GLY A 558 -30.22 33.70 -11.37
C GLY A 558 -31.74 33.54 -11.20
N GLY A 559 -32.49 34.57 -11.57
CA GLY A 559 -33.95 34.51 -11.65
C GLY A 559 -34.39 33.63 -12.83
N ARG A 560 -35.59 33.07 -12.75
CA ARG A 560 -36.24 32.51 -13.95
C ARG A 560 -36.69 33.69 -14.81
N LYS A 561 -36.30 33.73 -16.08
CA LYS A 561 -36.94 34.64 -17.04
C LYS A 561 -38.35 34.10 -17.29
N ARG A 562 -39.37 34.96 -17.29
CA ARG A 562 -40.70 34.56 -17.76
C ARG A 562 -40.54 34.22 -19.25
N PRO A 563 -40.93 33.01 -19.71
CA PRO A 563 -40.85 32.71 -21.13
C PRO A 563 -41.76 33.69 -21.88
N VAL A 564 -41.22 34.34 -22.89
CA VAL A 564 -41.98 35.18 -23.81
C VAL A 564 -42.52 34.31 -24.95
N PRO A 565 -43.75 34.56 -25.44
CA PRO A 565 -44.36 33.73 -26.49
C PRO A 565 -43.48 33.53 -27.73
N LYS A 566 -42.64 34.53 -28.08
CA LYS A 566 -41.76 34.53 -29.26
C LYS A 566 -40.30 34.12 -28.97
N GLY A 567 -39.97 33.63 -27.78
CA GLY A 567 -38.62 33.18 -27.40
C GLY A 567 -37.56 34.27 -27.19
N ALA A 568 -37.75 35.47 -27.74
CA ALA A 568 -36.88 36.64 -27.56
C ALA A 568 -37.68 37.92 -27.26
N THR A 569 -37.07 38.86 -26.55
CA THR A 569 -37.62 40.20 -26.28
C THR A 569 -37.04 41.20 -27.29
N PHE A 570 -37.89 41.91 -28.02
CA PHE A 570 -37.50 42.96 -28.97
C PHE A 570 -37.61 44.33 -28.28
N GLY A 571 -36.67 44.61 -27.37
CA GLY A 571 -36.63 45.86 -26.61
C GLY A 571 -36.35 45.63 -25.12
N LYS A 572 -36.62 46.66 -24.29
CA LYS A 572 -36.43 46.55 -22.83
C LYS A 572 -37.43 45.52 -22.26
N PRO A 573 -36.97 44.46 -21.55
CA PRO A 573 -37.84 43.36 -21.08
C PRO A 573 -39.05 43.79 -20.24
N VAL A 574 -38.95 44.91 -19.52
CA VAL A 574 -40.05 45.46 -18.73
C VAL A 574 -41.23 45.95 -19.58
N ASN A 575 -40.98 46.39 -20.81
CA ASN A 575 -42.01 46.89 -21.74
C ASN A 575 -42.84 45.75 -22.34
N GLU A 576 -42.29 44.54 -22.38
CA GLU A 576 -43.00 43.32 -22.81
C GLU A 576 -43.55 42.51 -21.62
N GLY A 577 -43.66 43.11 -20.43
CA GLY A 577 -44.20 42.46 -19.23
C GLY A 577 -43.29 41.38 -18.62
N VAL A 578 -42.02 41.31 -19.03
CA VAL A 578 -41.01 40.36 -18.51
C VAL A 578 -40.36 40.96 -17.26
N SER A 579 -41.06 40.86 -16.13
CA SER A 579 -40.49 41.21 -14.83
C SER A 579 -39.58 40.10 -14.26
N GLN A 580 -38.65 40.49 -13.39
CA GLN A 580 -37.78 39.54 -12.70
C GLN A 580 -38.59 38.64 -11.76
N LEU A 581 -38.71 37.35 -12.07
CA LEU A 581 -39.27 36.37 -11.13
C LEU A 581 -38.26 36.12 -10.00
N LYS A 582 -38.50 36.74 -8.84
CA LYS A 582 -37.74 36.46 -7.61
C LYS A 582 -38.09 35.05 -7.12
N TYR A 583 -37.07 34.25 -6.82
CA TYR A 583 -37.24 32.94 -6.21
C TYR A 583 -37.98 33.08 -4.88
N GLN A 584 -39.16 32.48 -4.74
CA GLN A 584 -39.94 32.49 -3.50
C GLN A 584 -39.21 31.77 -2.34
N ARG A 585 -38.27 30.87 -2.66
CA ARG A 585 -37.47 30.09 -1.70
C ARG A 585 -35.99 30.23 -1.97
N SER A 586 -35.17 30.16 -0.92
CA SER A 586 -33.71 30.16 -1.09
C SER A 586 -33.23 28.93 -1.90
N LEU A 587 -32.14 29.11 -2.66
CA LEU A 587 -31.52 28.02 -3.41
C LEU A 587 -31.08 26.85 -2.51
N ARG A 588 -30.73 27.13 -1.25
CA ARG A 588 -30.38 26.12 -0.25
C ARG A 588 -31.61 25.34 0.24
N SER A 589 -32.78 25.97 0.39
CA SER A 589 -34.03 25.26 0.67
C SER A 589 -34.44 24.37 -0.51
N THR A 590 -34.27 24.90 -1.73
CA THR A 590 -34.51 24.14 -2.97
C THR A 590 -33.60 22.91 -3.05
N ALA A 591 -32.33 23.04 -2.62
CA ALA A 591 -31.40 21.92 -2.52
C ALA A 591 -31.87 20.83 -1.55
N GLU A 592 -32.32 21.22 -0.35
CA GLU A 592 -32.84 20.27 0.64
C GLU A 592 -34.06 19.51 0.12
N GLU A 593 -35.01 20.18 -0.50
CA GLU A 593 -36.21 19.54 -1.05
C GLU A 593 -35.90 18.59 -2.21
N ARG A 594 -35.02 18.99 -3.14
CA ARG A 594 -34.64 18.13 -4.27
C ARG A 594 -33.97 16.85 -3.80
N ILE A 595 -33.06 16.96 -2.81
CA ILE A 595 -32.41 15.78 -2.23
C ILE A 595 -33.39 14.96 -1.39
N GLY A 596 -34.24 15.62 -0.59
CA GLY A 596 -35.30 14.93 0.15
C GLY A 596 -36.19 14.09 -0.77
N ARG A 597 -36.63 14.65 -1.91
CA ARG A 597 -37.41 13.93 -2.93
C ARG A 597 -36.68 12.72 -3.48
N LYS A 598 -35.40 12.88 -3.89
CA LYS A 598 -34.58 11.78 -4.43
C LYS A 598 -34.31 10.69 -3.39
N CYS A 599 -34.10 11.06 -2.13
CA CYS A 599 -33.77 10.14 -1.04
C CYS A 599 -34.95 9.98 -0.07
N ALA A 600 -36.10 9.52 -0.59
CA ALA A 600 -37.37 9.48 0.16
C ALA A 600 -37.33 8.66 1.46
N ASN A 601 -36.47 7.62 1.51
CA ASN A 601 -36.31 6.75 2.68
C ASN A 601 -35.47 7.39 3.80
N LEU A 602 -34.69 8.43 3.46
CA LEU A 602 -33.85 9.14 4.42
C LEU A 602 -34.57 10.38 5.00
N ARG A 603 -33.96 11.01 6.00
CA ARG A 603 -34.44 12.27 6.60
C ARG A 603 -33.40 13.37 6.45
N VAL A 604 -33.80 14.51 5.92
CA VAL A 604 -32.91 15.69 5.83
C VAL A 604 -32.68 16.27 7.22
N LEU A 605 -31.43 16.27 7.67
CA LEU A 605 -31.04 16.88 8.93
C LEU A 605 -30.86 18.40 8.77
N ASN A 606 -29.95 18.80 7.89
CA ASN A 606 -29.60 20.18 7.55
C ASN A 606 -28.74 20.20 6.27
N SER A 607 -28.46 21.39 5.75
CA SER A 607 -27.58 21.58 4.57
C SER A 607 -26.50 22.62 4.83
N TYR A 608 -25.53 22.81 3.94
CA TYR A 608 -24.65 23.98 3.93
C TYR A 608 -24.11 24.29 2.53
N TRP A 609 -23.79 25.57 2.30
CA TRP A 609 -23.10 26.02 1.08
C TRP A 609 -21.65 25.54 1.05
N VAL A 610 -21.23 25.04 -0.12
CA VAL A 610 -19.89 24.51 -0.41
C VAL A 610 -19.10 25.49 -1.27
N ASN A 611 -19.53 25.73 -2.50
CA ASN A 611 -18.92 26.67 -3.45
C ASN A 611 -19.98 27.20 -4.44
N GLN A 612 -19.56 28.04 -5.38
CA GLN A 612 -20.39 28.52 -6.49
C GLN A 612 -19.53 28.74 -7.73
N ASP A 613 -20.11 28.56 -8.92
CA ASP A 613 -19.53 28.98 -10.19
C ASP A 613 -20.43 30.06 -10.84
N ALA A 614 -20.15 30.46 -12.09
CA ALA A 614 -20.93 31.47 -12.80
C ALA A 614 -22.42 31.09 -12.95
N THR A 615 -22.74 29.80 -13.07
CA THR A 615 -24.07 29.28 -13.41
C THR A 615 -24.79 28.62 -12.23
N TYR A 616 -24.08 28.02 -11.27
CA TYR A 616 -24.59 27.15 -10.21
C TYR A 616 -24.04 27.51 -8.82
N LYS A 617 -24.85 27.24 -7.79
CA LYS A 617 -24.45 27.18 -6.38
C LYS A 617 -24.51 25.73 -5.92
N TYR A 618 -23.48 25.28 -5.19
CA TYR A 618 -23.39 23.92 -4.71
C TYR A 618 -23.65 23.86 -3.20
N PHE A 619 -24.43 22.86 -2.80
CA PHE A 619 -24.79 22.61 -1.42
C PHE A 619 -24.51 21.15 -1.08
N GLU A 620 -24.09 20.92 0.17
CA GLU A 620 -24.09 19.59 0.77
C GLU A 620 -25.27 19.49 1.73
N VAL A 621 -26.07 18.43 1.61
CA VAL A 621 -27.21 18.13 2.45
C VAL A 621 -26.90 16.88 3.25
N ILE A 622 -27.05 16.99 4.56
CA ILE A 622 -26.84 15.93 5.52
C ILE A 622 -28.17 15.20 5.67
N LEU A 623 -28.15 13.89 5.42
CA LEU A 623 -29.26 12.99 5.63
C LEU A 623 -28.95 11.97 6.71
N VAL A 624 -30.01 11.50 7.36
CA VAL A 624 -29.95 10.45 8.37
C VAL A 624 -30.88 9.32 7.94
N ASP A 625 -30.40 8.09 8.10
CA ASP A 625 -31.18 6.87 7.92
C ASP A 625 -31.95 6.55 9.22
N PRO A 626 -33.29 6.69 9.23
CA PRO A 626 -34.10 6.42 10.42
C PRO A 626 -34.20 4.93 10.79
N SER A 627 -33.89 4.02 9.86
CA SER A 627 -33.96 2.57 10.07
C SER A 627 -32.67 1.99 10.67
N HIS A 628 -31.56 2.73 10.59
CA HIS A 628 -30.26 2.23 11.02
C HIS A 628 -30.14 2.15 12.56
N LYS A 629 -29.72 0.98 13.10
CA LYS A 629 -29.61 0.73 14.56
C LYS A 629 -28.77 1.79 15.29
N ALA A 630 -27.66 2.23 14.69
CA ALA A 630 -26.77 3.26 15.26
C ALA A 630 -27.38 4.67 15.37
N ILE A 631 -28.49 4.93 14.66
CA ILE A 631 -29.26 6.17 14.76
C ILE A 631 -30.34 6.01 15.83
N ARG A 632 -31.09 4.90 15.80
CA ARG A 632 -32.18 4.63 16.75
C ARG A 632 -31.69 4.54 18.21
N ARG A 633 -30.48 4.04 18.44
CA ARG A 633 -29.87 3.92 19.77
C ARG A 633 -29.17 5.20 20.26
N ASP A 634 -28.97 6.23 19.43
CA ASP A 634 -28.30 7.47 19.85
C ASP A 634 -29.32 8.52 20.29
N ALA A 635 -29.37 8.77 21.60
CA ALA A 635 -30.27 9.75 22.23
C ALA A 635 -30.16 11.17 21.65
N HIS A 636 -29.05 11.54 21.01
CA HIS A 636 -28.87 12.88 20.45
C HIS A 636 -29.56 13.08 19.09
N ILE A 637 -29.91 12.00 18.39
CA ILE A 637 -30.42 12.08 17.00
C ILE A 637 -31.64 11.17 16.74
N ASN A 638 -31.92 10.19 17.60
CA ASN A 638 -33.02 9.25 17.44
C ASN A 638 -34.39 9.93 17.23
N TRP A 639 -34.57 11.16 17.73
CA TRP A 639 -35.75 11.99 17.49
C TRP A 639 -36.11 12.08 16.00
N ILE A 640 -35.12 12.13 15.09
CA ILE A 640 -35.36 12.27 13.65
C ILE A 640 -36.02 11.03 13.03
N ALA A 641 -35.99 9.89 13.72
CA ALA A 641 -36.61 8.65 13.27
C ALA A 641 -38.14 8.64 13.44
N ASN A 642 -38.70 9.54 14.26
CA ASN A 642 -40.15 9.58 14.47
C ASN A 642 -40.90 9.90 13.15
N PRO A 643 -42.05 9.24 12.86
CA PRO A 643 -42.81 9.45 11.63
C PRO A 643 -43.16 10.93 11.36
N VAL A 644 -43.38 11.70 12.42
CA VAL A 644 -43.66 13.15 12.36
C VAL A 644 -42.53 13.97 11.72
N HIS A 645 -41.33 13.42 11.50
CA HIS A 645 -40.22 14.07 10.81
C HIS A 645 -40.06 13.66 9.34
N LYS A 646 -40.93 12.80 8.80
CA LYS A 646 -40.99 12.50 7.36
C LYS A 646 -41.22 13.79 6.56
N ARG A 647 -40.47 14.01 5.48
CA ARG A 647 -40.56 15.23 4.63
C ARG A 647 -40.42 16.55 5.40
N ARG A 648 -39.61 16.60 6.46
CA ARG A 648 -39.43 17.81 7.28
C ARG A 648 -38.84 19.00 6.49
N GLU A 649 -38.07 18.72 5.44
CA GLU A 649 -37.57 19.70 4.48
C GLU A 649 -38.69 20.39 3.69
N ALA A 650 -39.69 19.63 3.24
CA ALA A 650 -40.83 20.17 2.50
C ALA A 650 -41.76 21.02 3.39
N ARG A 651 -41.85 20.68 4.68
CA ARG A 651 -42.62 21.42 5.70
C ARG A 651 -41.85 22.61 6.29
N GLY A 652 -40.62 22.85 5.83
CA GLY A 652 -39.79 23.97 6.28
C GLY A 652 -39.33 23.84 7.75
N LEU A 653 -39.20 22.62 8.27
CA LEU A 653 -38.79 22.35 9.65
C LEU A 653 -37.26 22.21 9.81
N THR A 654 -36.49 22.32 8.71
CA THR A 654 -35.03 22.43 8.72
C THR A 654 -34.60 23.84 9.12
N ALA A 655 -33.33 24.03 9.51
CA ALA A 655 -32.84 25.34 9.94
C ALA A 655 -32.99 26.43 8.85
N ILE A 656 -32.86 26.07 7.57
CA ILE A 656 -33.06 27.01 6.46
C ILE A 656 -34.54 27.21 6.12
N GLY A 657 -35.36 26.15 6.22
CA GLY A 657 -36.81 26.24 6.03
C GLY A 657 -37.45 27.18 7.04
N LYS A 658 -37.07 27.08 8.31
CA LYS A 658 -37.53 27.96 9.40
C LYS A 658 -37.11 29.42 9.19
N LYS A 659 -35.95 29.68 8.56
CA LYS A 659 -35.49 31.04 8.22
C LYS A 659 -36.26 31.67 7.05
N SER A 660 -36.91 30.84 6.23
CA SER A 660 -37.66 31.28 5.04
C SER A 660 -39.17 31.41 5.28
N ARG A 661 -39.69 30.98 6.42
CA ARG A 661 -41.10 31.13 6.80
C ARG A 661 -41.32 32.49 7.47
N GLY A 662 -42.16 33.32 6.87
CA GLY A 662 -42.78 34.46 7.55
C GLY A 662 -43.75 33.98 8.63
N HIS A 663 -43.96 34.77 9.67
CA HIS A 663 -45.03 34.51 10.66
C HIS A 663 -46.30 35.27 10.28
N GLY A 664 -47.27 34.61 9.62
CA GLY A 664 -48.60 35.15 9.25
C GLY A 664 -49.06 34.77 7.84
N LYS A 665 -50.29 35.13 7.45
CA LYS A 665 -50.85 34.99 6.09
C LYS A 665 -51.04 36.38 5.45
N GLY A 666 -50.53 36.60 4.23
CA GLY A 666 -50.67 37.88 3.49
C GLY A 666 -49.34 38.53 3.07
N HIS A 667 -49.40 39.52 2.16
CA HIS A 667 -48.22 40.09 1.46
C HIS A 667 -47.16 40.74 2.39
N ARG A 668 -47.57 41.22 3.58
CA ARG A 668 -46.68 41.90 4.55
C ARG A 668 -45.87 40.95 5.43
N PHE A 669 -46.17 39.65 5.42
CA PHE A 669 -45.51 38.66 6.29
C PHE A 669 -44.25 38.03 5.68
N ASN A 670 -43.91 38.32 4.43
CA ASN A 670 -42.69 37.82 3.78
C ASN A 670 -41.39 38.36 4.41
N ASN A 671 -41.48 39.43 5.22
CA ASN A 671 -40.35 40.10 5.84
C ASN A 671 -40.14 39.77 7.33
N THR A 672 -41.03 38.98 7.97
CA THR A 672 -40.88 38.53 9.37
C THR A 672 -40.05 37.24 9.46
N LYS A 673 -38.72 37.37 9.37
CA LYS A 673 -37.79 36.24 9.47
C LYS A 673 -37.52 35.83 10.93
N GLY A 674 -37.84 34.61 11.36
CA GLY A 674 -37.47 34.06 12.68
C GLY A 674 -38.54 34.19 13.79
N SER A 675 -38.20 33.83 15.03
CA SER A 675 -39.09 33.55 16.18
C SER A 675 -39.87 34.75 16.76
N GLY A 676 -40.79 35.33 15.98
CA GLY A 676 -41.79 36.29 16.46
C GLY A 676 -41.54 37.77 16.10
N ARG A 677 -42.57 38.60 16.33
CA ARG A 677 -42.62 40.04 15.98
C ARG A 677 -41.53 40.84 16.71
N ARG A 678 -41.31 40.55 18.00
CA ARG A 678 -40.26 41.15 18.85
C ARG A 678 -38.83 40.84 18.38
N ALA A 679 -38.56 39.61 17.96
CA ALA A 679 -37.25 39.22 17.44
C ALA A 679 -36.92 39.89 16.09
N THR A 680 -37.94 40.13 15.27
CA THR A 680 -37.81 40.86 14.01
C THR A 680 -37.53 42.34 14.24
N TRP A 681 -38.24 42.97 15.19
CA TRP A 681 -38.00 44.35 15.61
C TRP A 681 -36.58 44.53 16.16
N LYS A 682 -36.16 43.69 17.12
CA LYS A 682 -34.79 43.72 17.67
C LYS A 682 -33.75 43.66 16.55
N ARG A 683 -33.86 42.73 15.59
CA ARG A 683 -32.87 42.58 14.51
C ARG A 683 -32.78 43.80 13.59
N ARG A 684 -33.86 44.55 13.40
CA ARG A 684 -33.85 45.78 12.58
C ARG A 684 -33.27 46.97 13.33
N ASN A 685 -33.42 46.99 14.65
CA ASN A 685 -32.98 48.08 15.52
C ASN A 685 -31.68 47.77 16.29
N THR A 686 -31.01 46.65 15.99
CA THR A 686 -29.69 46.35 16.55
C THR A 686 -28.63 46.85 15.57
N LEU A 687 -27.78 47.78 16.01
CA LEU A 687 -26.63 48.27 15.25
C LEU A 687 -25.67 47.10 14.95
N SER A 688 -25.50 46.76 13.67
CA SER A 688 -24.62 45.67 13.24
C SER A 688 -23.28 46.23 12.77
N LEU A 689 -22.35 46.44 13.69
CA LEU A 689 -20.97 46.81 13.36
C LEU A 689 -20.27 45.62 12.67
N ARG A 690 -19.72 45.84 11.48
CA ARG A 690 -18.88 44.82 10.83
C ARG A 690 -17.59 44.70 11.64
N ARG A 691 -17.30 43.52 12.18
CA ARG A 691 -15.94 43.24 12.69
C ARG A 691 -14.97 43.36 11.52
N TYR A 692 -14.05 44.32 11.62
CA TYR A 692 -12.86 44.37 10.78
C TYR A 692 -12.15 43.01 10.90
N ARG A 693 -11.83 42.41 9.77
CA ARG A 693 -11.17 41.10 9.68
C ARG A 693 -9.92 41.25 8.86
#